data_AF-A0A9P6NKX7-F1
#
_entry.id   AF-A0A9P6NKX7-F1
#
_cell.length_a   1.000
_cell.length_b   1.000
_cell.length_c   1.000
_cell.angle_alpha   90.00
_cell.angle_beta   90.00
_cell.angle_gamma   90.00
#
_symmetry.space_group_name_H-M   'P 1'
#
loop_
_entity.id
_entity.type
_entity.pdbx_description
1 polymer ?
#
loop_
_entity_poly.entity_id
_entity_poly.type
_entity_poly.pdbx_seq_one_letter_code
_entity_poly.pdbx_strand_id
1 'polypeptide(L)'
;MSFRRNLNTINRYESRPNSGIADAAEFQTQPLTFHVRSREPVHNRLSGNVDSHVFVEESRRTSTSRSLKITGENTVDANSSDSQTINEKTLAGQVETLNDCTANELTNEKSDVLSQYDEPESDVTLFSLDDDPNLPVMTFRSILVGVLEGILGAAVTQLFMFKPVHLRIQPLFLQITSMLFGRGLALIPGPKWWNPGPFSIKETAFASIMSSSASVGAFAIEMLAAQDLYFDRVPNFAISMAILLSSQMIGYGWAGLTQPILVYPAQVAYPDVLPSVSLFHSLFGEGQETKDQLKFFKKAFFSMGLYEIFPTYISPALQAVSLFCLTLPHNQAITNLFGGAQPFEGLGFLNVSGDWSLIGAQGPFFTPLIAQIHHIIGVLFSLFIFSVVYTNSWFDAGSAQNFPFLSTSLLTSEGAPYPSKKIINADGTPNEEAIAKIGLPYFTSTYVIASVFGSLAAASAVSHVLLHNHDIILSLFKKNANIKGTDPHRIVCQKYPDFPLWGFMLISVLSIGLALGASALENSGLSVGGILVAIALSGVLTLAVGFLTAITGFHLNLNSVVQMLGGLLFPGNAYGNMVFTTYGASTVSQSINMLKDLKLGQYMHMSQTSVVTSQILGTFVGTLVNYGMMKVLINNQRDVLLLPNGNGVFSGFTIASFEAHAVSWGAFSTRLFLANQRYVAIPAALGIGIILPIPFFIAHKYWPRLRLNAVNIPLVTGSISSGYAGATAGRFVNIIIGLMSQFYARRYRPEWFKKYNYVCSAALDGGAQIVILILSIFFQGAAGYTVKFPTYFLNPPSGIPKDYCYMSSGMGKGNSHED
;
A
#
# COMPACT_ATOMS: atom_id res chain seq x y z
N MET A 1 -40.05 -18.90 47.66
CA MET A 1 -40.18 -17.54 48.24
C MET A 1 -40.46 -16.58 47.10
N SER A 2 -41.70 -16.48 46.61
CA SER A 2 -42.73 -15.49 47.00
C SER A 2 -42.20 -14.07 47.17
N PHE A 3 -42.49 -13.19 46.21
CA PHE A 3 -43.14 -11.91 46.49
C PHE A 3 -43.87 -11.37 45.25
N ARG A 4 -45.13 -11.03 45.44
CA ARG A 4 -46.11 -10.51 44.45
C ARG A 4 -46.84 -9.35 45.14
N ARG A 5 -46.98 -8.20 44.48
CA ARG A 5 -48.05 -7.16 44.60
C ARG A 5 -47.63 -5.94 43.75
N ASN A 6 -48.24 -5.68 42.57
CA ASN A 6 -49.51 -4.99 42.29
C ASN A 6 -49.62 -3.55 42.80
N LEU A 7 -49.71 -2.59 41.87
CA LEU A 7 -50.75 -1.54 41.84
C LEU A 7 -50.90 -0.97 40.42
N ASN A 8 -52.17 -0.80 40.03
CA ASN A 8 -52.72 -0.45 38.71
C ASN A 8 -53.05 1.05 38.59
N THR A 9 -53.52 1.42 37.38
CA THR A 9 -54.26 2.64 36.94
C THR A 9 -53.39 3.85 36.62
N ILE A 10 -53.50 4.51 35.45
CA ILE A 10 -54.71 5.03 34.79
C ILE A 10 -54.57 4.96 33.25
N ASN A 11 -55.68 4.62 32.58
CA ASN A 11 -55.88 4.64 31.14
C ASN A 11 -57.15 5.47 30.86
N ARG A 12 -57.13 6.37 29.87
CA ARG A 12 -58.25 6.84 28.99
C ARG A 12 -58.02 8.28 28.55
N TYR A 13 -57.94 8.50 27.24
CA TYR A 13 -58.93 9.31 26.51
C TYR A 13 -58.92 8.90 25.03
N GLU A 14 -60.08 8.43 24.58
CA GLU A 14 -60.39 7.99 23.22
C GLU A 14 -61.36 9.00 22.60
N SER A 15 -61.29 9.11 21.26
CA SER A 15 -62.39 9.36 20.31
C SER A 15 -62.93 10.79 20.06
N ARG A 16 -62.99 11.10 18.76
CA ARG A 16 -63.62 12.25 18.05
C ARG A 16 -65.16 12.24 18.17
N PRO A 17 -65.88 13.28 17.70
CA PRO A 17 -66.41 13.23 16.32
C PRO A 17 -66.50 14.57 15.56
N ASN A 18 -66.74 14.42 14.25
CA ASN A 18 -66.84 15.42 13.18
C ASN A 18 -68.15 16.25 13.16
N SER A 19 -68.06 17.44 12.56
CA SER A 19 -69.10 18.10 11.73
C SER A 19 -68.37 18.99 10.70
N GLY A 20 -68.27 18.63 9.41
CA GLY A 20 -69.20 19.03 8.33
C GLY A 20 -68.99 20.50 7.94
N ILE A 21 -68.56 20.90 6.74
CA ILE A 21 -69.19 20.70 5.41
C ILE A 21 -68.18 21.06 4.28
N ALA A 22 -68.39 20.41 3.12
CA ALA A 22 -67.95 20.58 1.73
C ALA A 22 -67.29 21.92 1.31
N ASP A 23 -66.31 21.97 0.38
CA ASP A 23 -66.43 21.56 -1.02
C ASP A 23 -65.13 21.03 -1.66
N ALA A 24 -65.36 20.18 -2.67
CA ALA A 24 -64.38 19.49 -3.50
C ALA A 24 -63.95 20.32 -4.73
N ALA A 25 -62.72 20.12 -5.19
CA ALA A 25 -62.42 19.86 -6.61
C ALA A 25 -60.98 19.35 -6.77
N GLU A 26 -60.88 18.17 -7.37
CA GLU A 26 -59.70 17.38 -7.66
C GLU A 26 -59.03 17.75 -9.00
N PHE A 27 -57.73 17.44 -9.06
CA PHE A 27 -56.91 17.02 -10.21
C PHE A 27 -56.81 17.89 -11.47
N GLN A 28 -55.57 18.31 -11.78
CA GLN A 28 -54.92 17.89 -13.03
C GLN A 28 -53.39 18.06 -13.01
N THR A 29 -52.72 16.97 -13.38
CA THR A 29 -51.31 16.83 -13.74
C THR A 29 -50.92 17.70 -14.94
N GLN A 30 -49.77 18.38 -14.90
CA GLN A 30 -49.03 18.82 -16.10
C GLN A 30 -47.50 18.91 -15.87
N PRO A 31 -46.70 18.82 -16.95
CA PRO A 31 -45.38 18.19 -16.97
C PRO A 31 -44.20 19.18 -16.87
N LEU A 32 -43.05 18.68 -16.40
CA LEU A 32 -41.78 19.42 -16.42
C LEU A 32 -41.04 19.18 -17.74
N THR A 33 -41.09 20.18 -18.61
CA THR A 33 -40.36 20.27 -19.87
C THR A 33 -38.88 20.61 -19.62
N PHE A 34 -37.98 19.80 -20.18
CA PHE A 34 -36.53 20.06 -20.22
C PHE A 34 -36.22 21.20 -21.19
N HIS A 35 -35.58 22.27 -20.72
CA HIS A 35 -34.94 23.26 -21.58
C HIS A 35 -33.44 22.98 -21.72
N VAL A 36 -33.08 22.42 -22.87
CA VAL A 36 -31.71 22.35 -23.39
C VAL A 36 -31.30 23.75 -23.83
N ARG A 37 -30.19 24.28 -23.30
CA ARG A 37 -29.59 25.53 -23.75
C ARG A 37 -28.27 25.23 -24.47
N SER A 38 -28.34 25.12 -25.78
CA SER A 38 -27.19 25.15 -26.70
C SER A 38 -26.62 26.57 -26.79
N ARG A 39 -25.29 26.71 -26.81
CA ARG A 39 -24.60 27.95 -27.19
C ARG A 39 -23.66 27.65 -28.34
N GLU A 40 -23.99 28.19 -29.51
CA GLU A 40 -23.08 28.50 -30.61
C GLU A 40 -22.94 30.03 -30.73
N PRO A 41 -21.88 30.55 -31.36
CA PRO A 41 -21.41 31.92 -31.18
C PRO A 41 -22.08 32.90 -32.16
N VAL A 42 -22.28 34.13 -31.68
CA VAL A 42 -22.83 35.25 -32.45
C VAL A 42 -21.69 36.04 -33.10
N HIS A 43 -21.71 36.10 -34.44
CA HIS A 43 -21.00 37.07 -35.26
C HIS A 43 -21.52 38.50 -35.04
N ASN A 44 -20.63 39.48 -35.00
CA ASN A 44 -20.94 40.86 -35.38
C ASN A 44 -19.98 41.33 -36.48
N ARG A 45 -20.57 41.79 -37.60
CA ARG A 45 -19.94 42.52 -38.71
C ARG A 45 -20.29 44.00 -38.58
N LEU A 46 -19.36 44.88 -38.96
CA LEU A 46 -19.52 46.22 -39.60
C LEU A 46 -18.08 46.63 -40.04
N SER A 47 -17.65 46.34 -41.29
CA SER A 47 -17.75 47.12 -42.54
C SER A 47 -16.72 48.26 -42.70
N GLY A 48 -15.86 48.19 -43.73
CA GLY A 48 -15.18 49.36 -44.33
C GLY A 48 -13.80 49.12 -44.94
N ASN A 49 -13.77 48.71 -46.21
CA ASN A 49 -12.66 48.55 -47.19
C ASN A 49 -11.48 49.55 -47.16
N VAL A 50 -10.30 49.12 -47.62
CA VAL A 50 -9.70 49.45 -48.95
C VAL A 50 -8.55 48.46 -49.28
N ASP A 51 -8.46 48.12 -50.57
CA ASP A 51 -7.71 47.08 -51.28
C ASP A 51 -6.17 47.12 -51.20
N SER A 52 -5.51 45.95 -51.31
CA SER A 52 -4.92 45.46 -52.58
C SER A 52 -3.82 44.38 -52.39
N HIS A 53 -4.05 43.26 -53.09
CA HIS A 53 -3.15 42.27 -53.72
C HIS A 53 -1.65 42.22 -53.36
N VAL A 54 -1.10 41.01 -53.10
CA VAL A 54 -0.45 40.13 -54.10
C VAL A 54 -0.17 38.75 -53.45
N PHE A 55 -0.64 37.69 -54.10
CA PHE A 55 -0.18 36.30 -53.96
C PHE A 55 0.96 36.07 -54.96
N VAL A 56 2.10 35.50 -54.56
CA VAL A 56 2.80 34.44 -55.33
C VAL A 56 3.55 33.51 -54.35
N GLU A 57 3.39 32.24 -54.67
CA GLU A 57 3.87 30.95 -54.19
C GLU A 57 5.40 30.75 -54.03
N GLU A 58 5.72 29.75 -53.19
CA GLU A 58 6.71 28.68 -53.46
C GLU A 58 8.09 28.66 -52.74
N SER A 59 8.17 27.76 -51.74
CA SER A 59 9.19 26.70 -51.56
C SER A 59 10.49 26.90 -50.75
N ARG A 60 10.79 25.79 -50.07
CA ARG A 60 12.06 25.25 -49.53
C ARG A 60 12.61 25.73 -48.19
N ARG A 61 12.45 24.80 -47.24
CA ARG A 61 13.34 24.52 -46.10
C ARG A 61 14.81 24.48 -46.52
N THR A 62 15.65 25.17 -45.76
CA THR A 62 17.03 24.73 -45.46
C THR A 62 17.42 25.22 -44.07
N SER A 63 17.91 24.27 -43.27
CA SER A 63 18.53 24.43 -41.95
C SER A 63 19.70 25.41 -41.95
N THR A 64 19.87 26.19 -40.88
CA THR A 64 21.18 26.74 -40.54
C THR A 64 21.39 26.73 -39.03
N SER A 65 22.31 25.86 -38.61
CA SER A 65 23.00 25.98 -37.33
C SER A 65 23.93 27.21 -37.38
N ARG A 66 24.07 27.93 -36.26
CA ARG A 66 25.15 28.90 -36.08
C ARG A 66 25.87 28.62 -34.77
N SER A 67 27.11 28.16 -34.93
CA SER A 67 28.16 28.20 -33.92
C SER A 67 28.64 29.63 -33.73
N LEU A 68 28.98 29.99 -32.49
CA LEU A 68 29.69 31.23 -32.18
C LEU A 68 31.14 30.87 -31.84
N LYS A 69 32.03 31.19 -32.78
CA LYS A 69 33.49 31.19 -32.63
C LYS A 69 33.89 32.35 -31.72
N ILE A 70 34.75 32.07 -30.74
CA ILE A 70 35.57 33.07 -30.06
C ILE A 70 37.00 32.88 -30.60
N THR A 71 37.52 33.88 -31.30
CA THR A 71 38.93 34.01 -31.69
C THR A 71 39.44 35.32 -31.13
N GLY A 72 40.58 35.27 -30.44
CA GLY A 72 41.29 36.42 -29.89
C GLY A 72 42.56 35.94 -29.20
N GLU A 73 43.57 35.65 -30.01
CA GLU A 73 44.94 35.34 -29.64
C GLU A 73 45.65 36.63 -29.18
N ASN A 74 46.45 36.58 -28.11
CA ASN A 74 47.60 37.45 -27.89
C ASN A 74 48.46 36.92 -26.72
N THR A 75 49.66 36.47 -27.06
CA THR A 75 50.81 36.23 -26.18
C THR A 75 51.55 37.53 -25.92
N VAL A 76 51.81 37.93 -24.66
CA VAL A 76 52.99 38.74 -24.26
C VAL A 76 53.33 38.50 -22.77
N ASP A 77 54.52 37.98 -22.56
CA ASP A 77 55.57 38.20 -21.54
C ASP A 77 55.29 38.67 -20.09
N ALA A 78 56.09 38.05 -19.22
CA ALA A 78 56.31 38.38 -17.83
C ALA A 78 57.10 39.69 -17.64
N ASN A 79 56.52 40.64 -16.91
CA ASN A 79 57.12 41.48 -15.86
C ASN A 79 56.32 42.78 -15.69
N SER A 80 55.68 42.95 -14.54
CA SER A 80 55.74 44.19 -13.74
C SER A 80 54.71 44.12 -12.61
N SER A 81 55.19 44.43 -11.42
CA SER A 81 54.43 44.73 -10.22
C SER A 81 53.60 46.00 -10.43
N ASP A 82 52.29 45.95 -10.17
CA ASP A 82 51.59 47.05 -9.52
C ASP A 82 50.25 46.61 -8.91
N SER A 83 50.05 47.02 -7.67
CA SER A 83 48.88 46.72 -6.85
C SER A 83 47.80 47.77 -7.11
N GLN A 84 46.61 47.35 -7.56
CA GLN A 84 45.41 48.20 -7.51
C GLN A 84 44.29 47.51 -6.71
N THR A 85 43.95 48.14 -5.59
CA THR A 85 42.82 47.86 -4.70
C THR A 85 41.49 47.86 -5.44
N ILE A 86 40.81 46.71 -5.45
CA ILE A 86 39.44 46.54 -5.97
C ILE A 86 38.46 47.09 -4.92
N ASN A 87 37.56 47.97 -5.36
CA ASN A 87 36.60 48.68 -4.51
C ASN A 87 35.43 47.75 -4.12
N GLU A 88 35.34 47.35 -2.84
CA GLU A 88 34.32 46.40 -2.31
C GLU A 88 32.86 46.81 -2.58
N LYS A 89 32.58 48.11 -2.72
CA LYS A 89 31.22 48.61 -2.98
C LYS A 89 30.69 48.25 -4.37
N THR A 90 31.57 48.10 -5.36
CA THR A 90 31.16 47.75 -6.74
C THR A 90 30.86 46.25 -6.85
N LEU A 91 31.55 45.42 -6.07
CA LEU A 91 31.32 43.98 -6.00
C LEU A 91 30.01 43.65 -5.27
N ALA A 92 29.69 44.37 -4.19
CA ALA A 92 28.42 44.19 -3.47
C ALA A 92 27.19 44.51 -4.35
N GLY A 93 27.23 45.60 -5.13
CA GLY A 93 26.15 45.94 -6.05
C GLY A 93 26.01 44.95 -7.22
N GLN A 94 27.11 44.34 -7.68
CA GLN A 94 27.07 43.30 -8.70
C GLN A 94 26.52 41.98 -8.17
N VAL A 95 26.78 41.65 -6.91
CA VAL A 95 26.20 40.46 -6.24
C VAL A 95 24.70 40.64 -5.97
N GLU A 96 24.25 41.82 -5.54
CA GLU A 96 22.82 42.11 -5.37
C GLU A 96 22.05 42.03 -6.69
N THR A 97 22.61 42.59 -7.77
CA THR A 97 22.00 42.54 -9.10
C THR A 97 22.01 41.15 -9.73
N LEU A 98 23.04 40.33 -9.48
CA LEU A 98 23.04 38.90 -9.89
C LEU A 98 22.03 38.06 -9.10
N ASN A 99 21.84 38.34 -7.81
CA ASN A 99 20.84 37.67 -6.97
C ASN A 99 19.41 38.05 -7.37
N ASP A 100 19.17 39.31 -7.73
CA ASP A 100 17.86 39.76 -8.24
C ASP A 100 17.55 39.17 -9.62
N CYS A 101 18.54 39.03 -10.50
CA CYS A 101 18.35 38.38 -11.81
C CYS A 101 18.03 36.87 -11.66
N THR A 102 18.73 36.15 -10.77
CA THR A 102 18.45 34.72 -10.53
C THR A 102 17.11 34.51 -9.82
N ALA A 103 16.74 35.38 -8.88
CA ALA A 103 15.43 35.34 -8.24
C ALA A 103 14.29 35.56 -9.25
N ASN A 104 14.46 36.54 -10.15
CA ASN A 104 13.48 36.85 -11.20
C ASN A 104 13.36 35.74 -12.26
N GLU A 105 14.47 35.10 -12.65
CA GLU A 105 14.46 33.95 -13.55
C GLU A 105 13.75 32.74 -12.92
N LEU A 106 13.99 32.45 -11.64
CA LEU A 106 13.28 31.38 -10.92
C LEU A 106 11.78 31.66 -10.77
N THR A 107 11.37 32.92 -10.53
CA THR A 107 9.94 33.26 -10.47
C THR A 107 9.25 33.17 -11.82
N ASN A 108 9.94 33.55 -12.91
CA ASN A 108 9.41 33.42 -14.27
C ASN A 108 9.32 31.94 -14.69
N GLU A 109 10.30 31.11 -14.31
CA GLU A 109 10.23 29.66 -14.53
C GLU A 109 9.10 29.02 -13.70
N LYS A 110 8.89 29.47 -12.45
CA LYS A 110 7.76 29.03 -11.59
C LYS A 110 6.40 29.43 -12.18
N SER A 111 6.28 30.62 -12.78
CA SER A 111 5.04 31.07 -13.43
C SER A 111 4.78 30.40 -14.77
N ASP A 112 5.82 30.18 -15.58
CA ASP A 112 5.71 29.49 -16.87
C ASP A 112 5.35 28.01 -16.66
N VAL A 113 5.92 27.35 -15.64
CA VAL A 113 5.56 25.98 -15.27
C VAL A 113 4.11 25.90 -14.81
N LEU A 114 3.62 26.85 -14.00
CA LEU A 114 2.22 26.87 -13.54
C LEU A 114 1.22 27.10 -14.69
N SER A 115 1.61 27.91 -15.70
CA SER A 115 0.79 28.22 -16.88
C SER A 115 0.63 27.06 -17.86
N GLN A 116 1.51 26.05 -17.80
CA GLN A 116 1.53 24.93 -18.73
C GLN A 116 0.55 23.78 -18.35
N TYR A 117 -0.09 23.84 -17.17
CA TYR A 117 -0.97 22.79 -16.63
C TYR A 117 -2.46 23.20 -16.64
N ASP A 118 -3.02 23.48 -17.82
CA ASP A 118 -4.45 23.81 -18.02
C ASP A 118 -5.38 22.58 -18.13
N GLU A 119 -4.96 21.40 -17.66
CA GLU A 119 -5.77 20.17 -17.58
C GLU A 119 -5.86 19.66 -16.13
N PRO A 120 -6.96 19.00 -15.74
CA PRO A 120 -7.58 19.15 -14.41
C PRO A 120 -6.61 18.87 -13.27
N GLU A 121 -6.41 19.89 -12.43
CA GLU A 121 -5.71 19.90 -11.14
C GLU A 121 -5.18 18.54 -10.68
N SER A 122 -3.97 18.23 -11.12
CA SER A 122 -3.24 17.08 -10.62
C SER A 122 -3.02 17.24 -9.11
N ASP A 123 -3.23 16.17 -8.33
CA ASP A 123 -3.06 16.19 -6.87
C ASP A 123 -1.63 16.63 -6.44
N VAL A 124 -0.69 16.63 -7.38
CA VAL A 124 0.71 17.06 -7.22
C VAL A 124 0.84 18.58 -7.05
N THR A 125 -0.04 19.40 -7.64
CA THR A 125 0.02 20.87 -7.50
C THR A 125 -0.69 21.40 -6.25
N LEU A 126 -1.21 20.51 -5.41
CA LEU A 126 -1.94 20.89 -4.20
C LEU A 126 -1.02 21.43 -3.09
N PHE A 127 0.26 21.06 -3.10
CA PHE A 127 1.21 21.41 -2.05
C PHE A 127 2.09 22.59 -2.46
N SER A 128 2.59 23.33 -1.46
CA SER A 128 3.46 24.47 -1.73
C SER A 128 4.78 24.01 -2.36
N LEU A 129 5.27 24.82 -3.30
CA LEU A 129 6.57 24.70 -3.94
C LEU A 129 7.64 25.58 -3.26
N ASP A 130 7.34 26.11 -2.09
CA ASP A 130 8.28 26.94 -1.33
C ASP A 130 9.20 26.06 -0.50
N ASP A 131 10.51 26.27 -0.66
CA ASP A 131 11.55 25.48 -0.04
C ASP A 131 12.62 26.40 0.58
N ASP A 132 13.05 26.07 1.80
CA ASP A 132 14.20 26.67 2.47
C ASP A 132 15.37 25.67 2.49
N PRO A 133 16.43 25.90 1.68
CA PRO A 133 17.61 25.04 1.61
C PRO A 133 18.46 25.00 2.88
N ASN A 134 18.32 25.97 3.78
CA ASN A 134 19.15 26.06 4.99
C ASN A 134 18.58 25.27 6.17
N LEU A 135 17.36 24.72 6.03
CA LEU A 135 16.75 23.93 7.10
C LEU A 135 17.56 22.65 7.38
N PRO A 136 17.85 22.36 8.66
CA PRO A 136 18.54 21.12 9.01
C PRO A 136 17.67 19.91 8.67
N VAL A 137 18.32 18.79 8.30
CA VAL A 137 17.68 17.52 7.93
C VAL A 137 18.23 16.36 8.76
N MET A 138 19.51 16.06 8.59
CA MET A 138 20.25 15.05 9.35
C MET A 138 20.91 15.69 10.58
N THR A 139 20.20 15.64 11.70
CA THR A 139 20.72 16.09 13.00
C THR A 139 20.79 14.92 13.95
N PHE A 140 21.56 15.07 15.03
CA PHE A 140 21.63 14.02 16.04
C PHE A 140 20.24 13.69 16.60
N ARG A 141 19.41 14.71 16.84
CA ARG A 141 18.04 14.55 17.32
C ARG A 141 17.13 13.84 16.32
N SER A 142 17.22 14.13 15.02
CA SER A 142 16.38 13.45 14.02
C SER A 142 16.75 11.97 13.88
N ILE A 143 18.04 11.64 13.95
CA ILE A 143 18.52 10.24 14.00
C ILE A 143 18.06 9.56 15.30
N LEU A 144 18.22 10.19 16.46
CA LEU A 144 17.82 9.61 17.74
C LEU A 144 16.32 9.29 17.79
N VAL A 145 15.47 10.22 17.35
CA VAL A 145 14.01 9.99 17.25
C VAL A 145 13.73 8.84 16.30
N GLY A 146 14.32 8.85 15.11
CA GLY A 146 14.15 7.78 14.12
C GLY A 146 14.56 6.39 14.63
N VAL A 147 15.67 6.30 15.40
CA VAL A 147 16.11 5.04 16.02
C VAL A 147 15.14 4.59 17.10
N LEU A 148 14.77 5.46 18.03
CA LEU A 148 13.91 5.09 19.16
C LEU A 148 12.53 4.64 18.69
N GLU A 149 11.93 5.39 17.76
CA GLU A 149 10.66 5.02 17.16
C GLU A 149 10.77 3.79 16.26
N GLY A 150 11.87 3.68 15.51
CA GLY A 150 12.12 2.52 14.67
C GLY A 150 12.25 1.22 15.48
N ILE A 151 12.88 1.26 16.66
CA ILE A 151 12.94 0.12 17.58
C ILE A 151 11.54 -0.25 18.06
N LEU A 152 10.76 0.74 18.51
CA LEU A 152 9.39 0.52 18.98
C LEU A 152 8.53 -0.09 17.87
N GLY A 153 8.54 0.51 16.68
CA GLY A 153 7.72 0.06 15.56
C GLY A 153 8.13 -1.30 15.00
N ALA A 154 9.42 -1.58 14.87
CA ALA A 154 9.91 -2.91 14.51
C ALA A 154 9.49 -3.96 15.54
N ALA A 155 9.64 -3.67 16.84
CA ALA A 155 9.28 -4.61 17.90
C ALA A 155 7.77 -4.91 17.94
N VAL A 156 6.94 -3.87 17.78
CA VAL A 156 5.48 -4.01 17.70
C VAL A 156 5.08 -4.85 16.49
N THR A 157 5.51 -4.47 15.28
CA THR A 157 5.17 -5.21 14.06
C THR A 157 5.62 -6.68 14.17
N GLN A 158 6.81 -6.93 14.70
CA GLN A 158 7.32 -8.29 14.86
C GLN A 158 6.53 -9.10 15.90
N LEU A 159 6.11 -8.48 17.00
CA LEU A 159 5.28 -9.14 18.02
C LEU A 159 3.92 -9.56 17.45
N PHE A 160 3.26 -8.68 16.70
CA PHE A 160 1.93 -8.94 16.15
C PHE A 160 1.94 -9.96 15.00
N MET A 161 3.07 -10.17 14.33
CA MET A 161 3.23 -11.28 13.37
C MET A 161 3.02 -12.65 14.03
N PHE A 162 3.35 -12.80 15.32
CA PHE A 162 3.15 -14.02 16.12
C PHE A 162 1.85 -14.00 16.93
N LYS A 163 0.90 -13.11 16.58
CA LYS A 163 -0.43 -13.02 17.19
C LYS A 163 -1.52 -13.36 16.17
N PRO A 164 -2.73 -13.73 16.63
CA PRO A 164 -3.86 -14.00 15.73
C PRO A 164 -4.33 -12.78 14.93
N VAL A 165 -4.13 -11.57 15.48
CA VAL A 165 -4.53 -10.31 14.85
C VAL A 165 -3.28 -9.51 14.52
N HIS A 166 -3.15 -9.13 13.25
CA HIS A 166 -1.97 -8.44 12.75
C HIS A 166 -2.16 -6.95 12.88
N LEU A 167 -1.32 -6.32 13.71
CA LEU A 167 -1.24 -4.88 13.83
C LEU A 167 0.14 -4.42 13.36
N ARG A 168 0.15 -3.44 12.45
CA ARG A 168 1.35 -2.75 12.00
C ARG A 168 1.19 -1.27 12.29
N ILE A 169 2.23 -0.65 12.84
CA ILE A 169 2.22 0.79 13.05
C ILE A 169 2.15 1.50 11.70
N GLN A 170 1.14 2.34 11.51
CA GLN A 170 0.97 3.10 10.27
C GLN A 170 1.94 4.30 10.20
N PRO A 171 2.38 4.71 8.99
CA PRO A 171 3.32 5.83 8.81
C PRO A 171 2.85 7.13 9.47
N LEU A 172 1.55 7.45 9.40
CA LEU A 172 1.00 8.70 9.97
C LEU A 172 1.18 8.79 11.49
N PHE A 173 1.08 7.66 12.20
CA PHE A 173 1.37 7.64 13.64
C PHE A 173 2.83 7.99 13.90
N LEU A 174 3.76 7.37 13.16
CA LEU A 174 5.20 7.62 13.28
C LEU A 174 5.54 9.09 12.97
N GLN A 175 4.85 9.71 12.01
CA GLN A 175 5.04 11.14 11.70
C GLN A 175 4.64 12.05 12.88
N ILE A 176 3.49 11.78 13.50
CA ILE A 176 2.99 12.56 14.64
C ILE A 176 3.91 12.37 15.84
N THR A 177 4.28 11.14 16.17
CA THR A 177 5.19 10.87 17.30
C THR A 177 6.57 11.45 17.03
N SER A 178 7.07 11.36 15.79
CA SER A 178 8.38 11.91 15.41
C SER A 178 8.41 13.41 15.66
N MET A 179 7.32 14.11 15.33
CA MET A 179 7.18 15.54 15.63
C MET A 179 7.15 15.80 17.14
N LEU A 180 6.38 15.02 17.91
CA LEU A 180 6.22 15.22 19.34
C LEU A 180 7.54 14.99 20.10
N PHE A 181 8.22 13.88 19.84
CA PHE A 181 9.52 13.58 20.44
C PHE A 181 10.60 14.54 19.96
N GLY A 182 10.62 14.89 18.67
CA GLY A 182 11.56 15.87 18.12
C GLY A 182 11.41 17.25 18.75
N ARG A 183 10.17 17.74 18.90
CA ARG A 183 9.89 19.01 19.62
C ARG A 183 10.24 18.90 21.10
N GLY A 184 9.99 17.76 21.74
CA GLY A 184 10.39 17.50 23.12
C GLY A 184 11.91 17.58 23.32
N LEU A 185 12.69 16.96 22.42
CA LEU A 185 14.16 17.05 22.44
C LEU A 185 14.67 18.46 22.11
N ALA A 186 13.95 19.22 21.27
CA ALA A 186 14.30 20.61 20.97
C ALA A 186 14.15 21.56 22.17
N LEU A 187 13.38 21.18 23.20
CA LEU A 187 13.28 21.95 24.45
C LEU A 187 14.52 21.78 25.34
N ILE A 188 15.33 20.74 25.11
CA ILE A 188 16.55 20.50 25.87
C ILE A 188 17.66 21.42 25.31
N PRO A 189 18.10 22.44 26.05
CA PRO A 189 19.16 23.33 25.58
C PRO A 189 20.47 22.55 25.45
N GLY A 190 21.26 22.87 24.43
CA GLY A 190 22.52 22.19 24.19
C GLY A 190 23.35 22.85 23.11
N PRO A 191 24.55 22.31 22.83
CA PRO A 191 25.41 22.79 21.77
C PRO A 191 24.75 22.63 20.40
N LYS A 192 25.17 23.42 19.40
CA LYS A 192 24.57 23.43 18.05
C LYS A 192 24.53 22.06 17.35
N TRP A 193 25.43 21.14 17.70
CA TRP A 193 25.44 19.77 17.16
C TRP A 193 24.32 18.88 17.75
N TRP A 194 23.84 19.18 18.96
CA TRP A 194 22.71 18.52 19.62
C TRP A 194 21.40 19.22 19.29
N ASN A 195 21.35 20.55 19.48
CA ASN A 195 20.17 21.37 19.29
C ASN A 195 20.51 22.58 18.39
N PRO A 196 20.31 22.47 17.07
CA PRO A 196 20.60 23.55 16.13
C PRO A 196 19.55 24.66 16.11
N GLY A 197 18.39 24.47 16.75
CA GLY A 197 17.27 25.42 16.72
C GLY A 197 15.91 24.72 16.87
N PRO A 198 14.78 25.32 16.46
CA PRO A 198 13.48 24.65 16.43
C PRO A 198 13.52 23.36 15.61
N PHE A 199 12.74 22.34 16.00
CA PHE A 199 12.65 21.08 15.24
C PHE A 199 11.93 21.31 13.91
N SER A 200 12.62 21.07 12.79
CA SER A 200 12.15 21.41 11.45
C SER A 200 11.21 20.35 10.85
N ILE A 201 10.49 20.74 9.80
CA ILE A 201 9.68 19.82 9.00
C ILE A 201 10.54 18.73 8.35
N LYS A 202 11.74 19.08 7.86
CA LYS A 202 12.67 18.14 7.20
C LYS A 202 13.31 17.17 8.19
N GLU A 203 13.59 17.60 9.43
CA GLU A 203 14.04 16.71 10.50
C GLU A 203 12.96 15.71 10.90
N THR A 204 11.71 16.17 10.95
CA THR A 204 10.56 15.30 11.26
C THR A 204 10.35 14.28 10.14
N ALA A 205 10.40 14.72 8.88
CA ALA A 205 10.29 13.83 7.73
C ALA A 205 11.44 12.81 7.69
N PHE A 206 12.68 13.23 7.97
CA PHE A 206 13.83 12.33 8.08
C PHE A 206 13.64 11.25 9.16
N ALA A 207 13.27 11.66 10.38
CA ALA A 207 13.05 10.74 11.50
C ALA A 207 11.90 9.78 11.20
N SER A 208 10.81 10.27 10.60
CA SER A 208 9.66 9.46 10.25
C SER A 208 9.96 8.44 9.14
N ILE A 209 10.72 8.80 8.10
CA ILE A 209 11.13 7.87 7.03
C ILE A 209 12.05 6.79 7.60
N MET A 210 12.98 7.17 8.49
CA MET A 210 13.84 6.21 9.17
C MET A 210 13.02 5.22 10.02
N SER A 211 12.06 5.74 10.78
CA SER A 211 11.20 4.96 11.65
C SER A 211 10.24 4.06 10.86
N SER A 212 9.64 4.56 9.77
CA SER A 212 8.75 3.76 8.90
C SER A 212 9.51 2.62 8.26
N SER A 213 10.72 2.87 7.75
CA SER A 213 11.60 1.85 7.16
C SER A 213 11.96 0.73 8.13
N ALA A 214 12.16 1.04 9.42
CA ALA A 214 12.39 0.03 10.45
C ALA A 214 11.13 -0.79 10.77
N SER A 215 9.97 -0.13 10.75
CA SER A 215 8.68 -0.65 11.26
C SER A 215 7.93 -1.58 10.30
N VAL A 216 8.35 -1.70 9.04
CA VAL A 216 7.67 -2.56 8.04
C VAL A 216 7.66 -4.03 8.47
N GLY A 217 8.68 -4.48 9.20
CA GLY A 217 8.94 -5.89 9.49
C GLY A 217 9.64 -6.56 8.31
N ALA A 218 10.76 -7.23 8.57
CA ALA A 218 11.53 -7.86 7.49
C ALA A 218 10.87 -9.18 7.07
N PHE A 219 10.40 -9.26 5.83
CA PHE A 219 9.69 -10.44 5.31
C PHE A 219 10.49 -11.74 5.42
N ALA A 220 11.82 -11.69 5.29
CA ALA A 220 12.68 -12.87 5.45
C ALA A 220 12.61 -13.50 6.85
N ILE A 221 12.04 -12.81 7.85
CA ILE A 221 11.73 -13.41 9.16
C ILE A 221 10.71 -14.54 9.03
N GLU A 222 9.73 -14.46 8.12
CA GLU A 222 8.77 -15.55 7.91
C GLU A 222 9.49 -16.85 7.49
N MET A 223 10.50 -16.73 6.61
CA MET A 223 11.36 -17.84 6.22
C MET A 223 12.19 -18.36 7.40
N LEU A 224 12.92 -17.49 8.11
CA LEU A 224 13.77 -17.90 9.22
C LEU A 224 12.96 -18.53 10.37
N ALA A 225 11.79 -17.99 10.66
CA ALA A 225 10.88 -18.52 11.66
C ALA A 225 10.26 -19.86 11.23
N ALA A 226 9.92 -20.02 9.95
CA ALA A 226 9.44 -21.28 9.41
C ALA A 226 10.52 -22.37 9.52
N GLN A 227 11.77 -22.05 9.15
CA GLN A 227 12.92 -22.95 9.28
C GLN A 227 13.16 -23.38 10.74
N ASP A 228 13.09 -22.45 11.70
CA ASP A 228 13.29 -22.75 13.13
C ASP A 228 12.12 -23.61 13.67
N LEU A 229 10.87 -23.23 13.42
CA LEU A 229 9.68 -23.88 14.00
C LEU A 229 9.34 -25.24 13.37
N TYR A 230 9.30 -25.32 12.04
CA TYR A 230 8.76 -26.50 11.35
C TYR A 230 9.85 -27.50 10.94
N PHE A 231 11.07 -27.01 10.74
CA PHE A 231 12.18 -27.79 10.20
C PHE A 231 13.35 -27.97 11.18
N ASP A 232 13.22 -27.45 12.39
CA ASP A 232 14.23 -27.56 13.46
C ASP A 232 15.64 -27.10 12.99
N ARG A 233 15.67 -26.15 12.03
CA ARG A 233 16.88 -25.60 11.43
C ARG A 233 17.08 -24.16 11.88
N VAL A 234 18.16 -23.91 12.61
CA VAL A 234 18.48 -22.58 13.14
C VAL A 234 19.73 -22.04 12.46
N PRO A 235 19.61 -21.12 11.48
CA PRO A 235 20.76 -20.47 10.89
C PRO A 235 21.51 -19.65 11.94
N ASN A 236 22.84 -19.53 11.79
CA ASN A 236 23.62 -18.69 12.69
C ASN A 236 23.21 -17.21 12.55
N PHE A 237 23.55 -16.40 13.55
CA PHE A 237 23.23 -14.96 13.57
C PHE A 237 23.72 -14.19 12.33
N ALA A 238 24.99 -14.37 11.94
CA ALA A 238 25.59 -13.72 10.79
C ALA A 238 24.93 -14.13 9.46
N ILE A 239 24.58 -15.41 9.28
CA ILE A 239 23.86 -15.89 8.09
C ILE A 239 22.45 -15.28 8.06
N SER A 240 21.74 -15.31 9.19
CA SER A 240 20.40 -14.73 9.33
C SER A 240 20.41 -13.23 9.01
N MET A 241 21.39 -12.49 9.56
CA MET A 241 21.58 -11.06 9.27
C MET A 241 21.93 -10.81 7.82
N ALA A 242 22.80 -11.63 7.22
CA ALA A 242 23.16 -11.50 5.82
C ALA A 242 21.94 -11.67 4.91
N ILE A 243 21.04 -12.63 5.20
CA ILE A 243 19.77 -12.83 4.47
C ILE A 243 18.80 -11.66 4.66
N LEU A 244 18.63 -11.20 5.90
CA LEU A 244 17.71 -10.12 6.24
C LEU A 244 18.14 -8.78 5.61
N LEU A 245 19.43 -8.48 5.63
CA LEU A 245 19.97 -7.25 5.04
C LEU A 245 20.03 -7.36 3.52
N SER A 246 20.49 -8.48 2.95
CA SER A 246 20.60 -8.63 1.50
C SER A 246 19.24 -8.53 0.80
N SER A 247 18.22 -9.24 1.29
CA SER A 247 16.87 -9.21 0.71
C SER A 247 16.28 -7.80 0.62
N GLN A 248 16.48 -6.98 1.65
CA GLN A 248 16.00 -5.60 1.65
C GLN A 248 16.87 -4.65 0.82
N MET A 249 18.20 -4.77 0.91
CA MET A 249 19.13 -3.89 0.18
C MET A 249 19.10 -4.11 -1.34
N ILE A 250 18.84 -5.34 -1.81
CA ILE A 250 18.58 -5.59 -3.24
C ILE A 250 17.36 -4.78 -3.70
N GLY A 251 16.33 -4.68 -2.85
CA GLY A 251 15.15 -3.87 -3.12
C GLY A 251 15.48 -2.38 -3.30
N TYR A 252 16.40 -1.85 -2.49
CA TYR A 252 16.88 -0.46 -2.61
C TYR A 252 17.69 -0.24 -3.88
N GLY A 253 18.47 -1.25 -4.28
CA GLY A 253 19.12 -1.31 -5.58
C GLY A 253 18.15 -1.12 -6.75
N TRP A 254 17.10 -1.92 -6.81
CA TRP A 254 16.07 -1.81 -7.85
C TRP A 254 15.28 -0.51 -7.80
N ALA A 255 14.96 -0.03 -6.60
CA ALA A 255 14.30 1.25 -6.43
C ALA A 255 15.15 2.39 -7.01
N GLY A 256 16.45 2.44 -6.71
CA GLY A 256 17.36 3.45 -7.25
C GLY A 256 17.49 3.41 -8.78
N LEU A 257 17.53 2.20 -9.36
CA LEU A 257 17.58 2.01 -10.82
C LEU A 257 16.29 2.42 -11.53
N THR A 258 15.14 2.26 -10.88
CA THR A 258 13.82 2.56 -11.45
C THR A 258 13.27 3.93 -11.03
N GLN A 259 13.92 4.61 -10.08
CA GLN A 259 13.52 5.93 -9.60
C GLN A 259 13.28 6.98 -10.71
N PRO A 260 14.10 7.07 -11.78
CA PRO A 260 13.90 8.12 -12.79
C PRO A 260 12.54 8.05 -13.48
N ILE A 261 11.92 6.88 -13.54
CA ILE A 261 10.61 6.66 -14.15
C ILE A 261 9.48 6.47 -13.14
N LEU A 262 9.81 6.08 -11.91
CA LEU A 262 8.85 5.78 -10.84
C LEU A 262 8.80 6.85 -9.74
N VAL A 263 9.50 7.98 -9.86
CA VAL A 263 9.44 9.09 -8.89
C VAL A 263 9.36 10.46 -9.58
N TYR A 264 10.19 10.69 -10.61
CA TYR A 264 10.33 12.01 -11.24
C TYR A 264 9.15 12.48 -12.11
N PRO A 265 8.42 11.60 -12.84
CA PRO A 265 7.29 12.04 -13.65
C PRO A 265 6.11 12.53 -12.80
N ALA A 266 5.40 13.56 -13.26
CA ALA A 266 4.24 14.15 -12.57
C ALA A 266 3.05 13.19 -12.44
N GLN A 267 2.87 12.29 -13.42
CA GLN A 267 1.80 11.27 -13.39
C GLN A 267 1.98 10.21 -12.30
N VAL A 268 3.18 10.11 -11.72
CA VAL A 268 3.52 9.18 -10.65
C VAL A 268 3.38 9.92 -9.32
N ALA A 269 2.16 9.96 -8.78
CA ALA A 269 1.84 10.76 -7.60
C ALA A 269 1.99 10.01 -6.26
N TYR A 270 1.91 8.67 -6.26
CA TYR A 270 1.74 7.84 -5.05
C TYR A 270 0.62 8.36 -4.14
N PRO A 271 -0.66 8.10 -4.50
CA PRO A 271 -1.80 8.64 -3.78
C PRO A 271 -1.79 8.36 -2.27
N ASP A 272 -1.24 7.22 -1.85
CA ASP A 272 -1.11 6.81 -0.45
C ASP A 272 -0.13 7.66 0.38
N VAL A 273 0.76 8.40 -0.28
CA VAL A 273 1.71 9.32 0.36
C VAL A 273 1.09 10.70 0.59
N LEU A 274 0.05 11.09 -0.17
CA LEU A 274 -0.55 12.43 -0.11
C LEU A 274 -1.12 12.81 1.28
N PRO A 275 -1.80 11.92 2.03
CA PRO A 275 -2.22 12.24 3.40
C PRO A 275 -1.05 12.60 4.33
N SER A 276 0.10 11.92 4.15
CA SER A 276 1.31 12.19 4.94
C SER A 276 1.87 13.58 4.64
N VAL A 277 1.96 13.93 3.36
CA VAL A 277 2.43 15.26 2.91
C VAL A 277 1.51 16.35 3.43
N SER A 278 0.18 16.15 3.30
CA SER A 278 -0.83 17.08 3.80
C SER A 278 -0.73 17.29 5.31
N LEU A 279 -0.45 16.23 6.07
CA LEU A 279 -0.24 16.31 7.51
C LEU A 279 0.99 17.16 7.85
N PHE A 280 2.14 16.92 7.21
CA PHE A 280 3.35 17.70 7.46
C PHE A 280 3.15 19.20 7.19
N HIS A 281 2.58 19.56 6.03
CA HIS A 281 2.28 20.96 5.72
C HIS A 281 1.24 21.57 6.68
N SER A 282 0.28 20.78 7.16
CA SER A 282 -0.71 21.25 8.15
C SER A 282 -0.11 21.49 9.54
N LEU A 283 0.93 20.75 9.92
CA LEU A 283 1.56 20.81 11.25
C LEU A 283 2.65 21.88 11.37
N PHE A 284 3.29 22.24 10.26
CA PHE A 284 4.42 23.16 10.20
C PHE A 284 4.16 24.40 9.35
N GLY A 285 3.08 24.44 8.57
CA GLY A 285 2.75 25.60 7.74
C GLY A 285 2.31 26.82 8.54
N GLU A 286 2.52 27.98 7.94
CA GLU A 286 2.12 29.28 8.49
C GLU A 286 0.96 29.85 7.66
N GLY A 287 0.01 30.51 8.32
CA GLY A 287 -1.15 31.12 7.66
C GLY A 287 -2.48 30.78 8.31
N GLN A 288 -3.55 31.42 7.83
CA GLN A 288 -4.89 31.19 8.36
C GLN A 288 -5.46 29.83 7.92
N GLU A 289 -5.20 29.42 6.68
CA GLU A 289 -5.69 28.14 6.16
C GLU A 289 -5.10 26.94 6.89
N THR A 290 -3.79 26.95 7.15
CA THR A 290 -3.12 25.92 7.95
C THR A 290 -3.65 25.86 9.38
N LYS A 291 -3.93 27.01 10.00
CA LYS A 291 -4.56 27.05 11.34
C LYS A 291 -5.94 26.40 11.33
N ASP A 292 -6.74 26.60 10.29
CA ASP A 292 -8.05 25.97 10.16
C ASP A 292 -7.93 24.46 9.93
N GLN A 293 -7.01 24.03 9.06
CA GLN A 293 -6.68 22.63 8.82
C GLN A 293 -6.25 21.94 10.11
N LEU A 294 -5.37 22.57 10.90
CA LEU A 294 -4.90 22.02 12.17
C LEU A 294 -6.02 21.92 13.22
N LYS A 295 -6.92 22.91 13.29
CA LYS A 295 -8.10 22.85 14.17
C LYS A 295 -9.02 21.69 13.78
N PHE A 296 -9.28 21.54 12.48
CA PHE A 296 -10.07 20.45 11.94
C PHE A 296 -9.41 19.09 12.23
N PHE A 297 -8.12 18.96 11.95
CA PHE A 297 -7.31 17.78 12.23
C PHE A 297 -7.44 17.35 13.69
N LYS A 298 -7.17 18.25 14.64
CA LYS A 298 -7.26 17.95 16.08
C LYS A 298 -8.66 17.47 16.45
N LYS A 299 -9.71 18.16 15.98
CA LYS A 299 -11.09 17.77 16.27
C LYS A 299 -11.40 16.38 15.72
N ALA A 300 -11.08 16.11 14.46
CA ALA A 300 -11.34 14.83 13.81
C ALA A 300 -10.53 13.69 14.47
N PHE A 301 -9.26 13.93 14.74
CA PHE A 301 -8.34 12.98 15.37
C PHE A 301 -8.80 12.53 16.75
N PHE A 302 -9.12 13.47 17.65
CA PHE A 302 -9.61 13.11 18.99
C PHE A 302 -11.01 12.51 18.95
N SER A 303 -11.88 12.99 18.06
CA SER A 303 -13.23 12.41 17.92
C SER A 303 -13.18 10.97 17.44
N MET A 304 -12.33 10.69 16.43
CA MET A 304 -12.15 9.34 15.90
C MET A 304 -11.47 8.44 16.92
N GLY A 305 -10.42 8.90 17.60
CA GLY A 305 -9.78 8.12 18.66
C GLY A 305 -10.77 7.74 19.78
N LEU A 306 -11.56 8.68 20.28
CA LEU A 306 -12.57 8.38 21.31
C LEU A 306 -13.65 7.41 20.80
N TYR A 307 -14.06 7.57 19.54
CA TYR A 307 -15.04 6.68 18.91
C TYR A 307 -14.47 5.26 18.72
N GLU A 308 -13.20 5.11 18.35
CA GLU A 308 -12.60 3.80 18.03
C GLU A 308 -12.54 2.85 19.24
N ILE A 309 -12.64 3.38 20.47
CA ILE A 309 -12.79 2.58 21.70
C ILE A 309 -14.04 1.68 21.64
N PHE A 310 -15.11 2.15 20.99
CA PHE A 310 -16.36 1.42 20.87
C PHE A 310 -16.22 0.18 19.98
N PRO A 311 -15.95 0.28 18.66
CA PRO A 311 -15.82 -0.90 17.81
C PRO A 311 -14.64 -1.78 18.21
N THR A 312 -13.56 -1.24 18.77
CA THR A 312 -12.36 -2.04 19.05
C THR A 312 -12.45 -2.81 20.37
N TYR A 313 -13.13 -2.27 21.39
CA TYR A 313 -13.08 -2.85 22.75
C TYR A 313 -14.46 -2.99 23.42
N ILE A 314 -15.27 -1.93 23.47
CA ILE A 314 -16.53 -1.94 24.24
C ILE A 314 -17.62 -2.74 23.52
N SER A 315 -17.78 -2.48 22.21
CA SER A 315 -18.85 -3.00 21.34
C SER A 315 -18.29 -3.59 20.03
N PRO A 316 -17.53 -4.70 20.07
CA PRO A 316 -16.95 -5.33 18.88
C PRO A 316 -17.92 -5.71 17.77
N ALA A 317 -19.22 -5.87 18.05
CA ALA A 317 -20.22 -6.09 16.99
C ALA A 317 -20.31 -4.93 16.00
N LEU A 318 -19.90 -3.71 16.38
CA LEU A 318 -19.84 -2.57 15.47
C LEU A 318 -18.77 -2.73 14.38
N GLN A 319 -17.82 -3.65 14.52
CA GLN A 319 -16.83 -3.91 13.47
C GLN A 319 -17.45 -4.48 12.20
N ALA A 320 -18.59 -5.17 12.34
CA ALA A 320 -19.29 -5.80 11.24
C ALA A 320 -20.77 -5.96 11.58
N VAL A 321 -21.61 -5.08 11.06
CA VAL A 321 -23.06 -5.15 11.20
C VAL A 321 -23.65 -5.69 9.89
N SER A 322 -23.98 -6.98 9.88
CA SER A 322 -24.68 -7.62 8.77
C SER A 322 -26.19 -7.67 9.06
N LEU A 323 -26.96 -6.82 8.37
CA LEU A 323 -28.43 -6.82 8.46
C LEU A 323 -29.01 -8.19 8.10
N PHE A 324 -28.39 -8.88 7.14
CA PHE A 324 -28.86 -10.16 6.63
C PHE A 324 -28.59 -11.29 7.62
N CYS A 325 -27.45 -11.33 8.28
CA CYS A 325 -27.19 -12.34 9.31
C CYS A 325 -28.06 -12.18 10.56
N LEU A 326 -28.51 -10.96 10.87
CA LEU A 326 -29.42 -10.71 11.99
C LEU A 326 -30.89 -11.05 11.69
N THR A 327 -31.30 -11.04 10.42
CA THR A 327 -32.72 -11.16 10.03
C THR A 327 -33.07 -12.46 9.30
N LEU A 328 -32.12 -13.05 8.57
CA LEU A 328 -32.33 -14.26 7.78
C LEU A 328 -32.06 -15.53 8.61
N PRO A 329 -32.59 -16.70 8.20
CA PRO A 329 -32.38 -17.95 8.92
C PRO A 329 -30.90 -18.38 8.93
N HIS A 330 -30.50 -19.08 9.99
CA HIS A 330 -29.15 -19.63 10.13
C HIS A 330 -28.81 -20.63 9.01
N ASN A 331 -28.05 -20.16 8.01
CA ASN A 331 -27.59 -20.96 6.87
C ASN A 331 -26.17 -20.53 6.48
N GLN A 332 -25.30 -21.50 6.19
CA GLN A 332 -23.93 -21.26 5.76
C GLN A 332 -23.84 -20.43 4.47
N ALA A 333 -24.79 -20.56 3.54
CA ALA A 333 -24.80 -19.77 2.32
C ALA A 333 -24.96 -18.26 2.57
N ILE A 334 -25.70 -17.88 3.62
CA ILE A 334 -25.86 -16.48 4.04
C ILE A 334 -24.54 -15.97 4.62
N THR A 335 -23.90 -16.75 5.49
CA THR A 335 -22.59 -16.41 6.06
C THR A 335 -21.52 -16.24 4.99
N ASN A 336 -21.45 -17.14 4.01
CA ASN A 336 -20.46 -17.06 2.93
C ASN A 336 -20.56 -15.75 2.13
N LEU A 337 -21.78 -15.23 1.93
CA LEU A 337 -22.01 -14.02 1.12
C LEU A 337 -21.96 -12.73 1.96
N PHE A 338 -22.65 -12.71 3.09
CA PHE A 338 -22.89 -11.50 3.91
C PHE A 338 -22.01 -11.44 5.17
N GLY A 339 -21.48 -12.57 5.63
CA GLY A 339 -20.54 -12.64 6.74
C GLY A 339 -19.18 -12.10 6.33
N GLY A 340 -18.49 -11.48 7.28
CA GLY A 340 -17.21 -10.82 7.01
C GLY A 340 -16.55 -10.17 8.21
N ALA A 341 -17.05 -10.45 9.42
CA ALA A 341 -16.46 -9.98 10.67
C ALA A 341 -15.10 -10.61 10.93
N GLN A 342 -14.95 -11.89 10.56
CA GLN A 342 -13.73 -12.65 10.74
C GLN A 342 -13.02 -12.89 9.40
N PRO A 343 -11.68 -13.01 9.40
CA PRO A 343 -10.96 -13.48 8.22
C PRO A 343 -11.51 -14.83 7.75
N PHE A 344 -11.69 -14.98 6.44
CA PHE A 344 -12.13 -16.23 5.82
C PHE A 344 -13.55 -16.71 6.17
N GLU A 345 -14.36 -15.88 6.84
CA GLU A 345 -15.77 -16.17 7.12
C GLU A 345 -16.64 -16.07 5.86
N GLY A 346 -16.50 -14.96 5.14
CA GLY A 346 -17.31 -14.66 3.97
C GLY A 346 -16.87 -13.39 3.25
N LEU A 347 -17.62 -13.01 2.23
CA LEU A 347 -17.26 -11.91 1.32
C LEU A 347 -17.73 -10.52 1.79
N GLY A 348 -18.49 -10.44 2.88
CA GLY A 348 -18.87 -9.18 3.53
C GLY A 348 -19.79 -8.30 2.68
N PHE A 349 -20.61 -8.90 1.80
CA PHE A 349 -21.49 -8.13 0.93
C PHE A 349 -22.48 -7.28 1.73
N LEU A 350 -22.54 -5.98 1.45
CA LEU A 350 -23.41 -5.01 2.13
C LEU A 350 -23.26 -4.98 3.67
N ASN A 351 -22.14 -5.47 4.20
CA ASN A 351 -21.85 -5.41 5.61
C ASN A 351 -21.43 -3.97 5.98
N VAL A 352 -21.97 -3.45 7.07
CA VAL A 352 -21.67 -2.09 7.53
C VAL A 352 -20.69 -2.18 8.68
N SER A 353 -19.45 -1.72 8.46
CA SER A 353 -18.47 -1.56 9.51
C SER A 353 -18.53 -0.17 10.11
N GLY A 354 -18.45 -0.08 11.43
CA GLY A 354 -18.19 1.13 12.20
C GLY A 354 -16.76 1.20 12.72
N ASP A 355 -15.84 0.33 12.30
CA ASP A 355 -14.44 0.29 12.72
C ASP A 355 -13.56 0.99 11.67
N TRP A 356 -12.86 2.06 12.06
CA TRP A 356 -12.07 2.82 11.09
C TRP A 356 -10.88 2.03 10.57
N SER A 357 -10.32 1.09 11.32
CA SER A 357 -9.23 0.24 10.83
C SER A 357 -9.65 -0.64 9.65
N LEU A 358 -10.91 -1.12 9.64
CA LEU A 358 -11.48 -1.89 8.54
C LEU A 358 -11.94 -0.99 7.38
N ILE A 359 -12.53 0.16 7.69
CA ILE A 359 -13.01 1.13 6.68
C ILE A 359 -11.84 1.80 5.97
N GLY A 360 -10.81 2.22 6.70
CA GLY A 360 -9.63 2.94 6.21
C GLY A 360 -8.61 2.07 5.49
N ALA A 361 -8.72 0.74 5.56
CA ALA A 361 -7.72 -0.22 5.08
C ALA A 361 -7.24 -0.01 3.63
N GLN A 362 -8.09 0.52 2.76
CA GLN A 362 -7.77 0.77 1.35
C GLN A 362 -7.63 2.26 0.99
N GLY A 363 -7.71 3.16 1.97
CA GLY A 363 -7.46 4.59 1.74
C GLY A 363 -8.52 5.31 0.91
N PRO A 364 -9.81 5.29 1.31
CA PRO A 364 -10.91 5.77 0.47
C PRO A 364 -10.79 7.27 0.12
N PHE A 365 -10.09 8.04 0.94
CA PHE A 365 -9.89 9.47 0.71
C PHE A 365 -8.84 9.80 -0.35
N PHE A 366 -7.90 8.90 -0.67
CA PHE A 366 -6.81 9.20 -1.61
C PHE A 366 -6.81 8.34 -2.86
N THR A 367 -7.47 7.17 -2.86
CA THR A 367 -7.53 6.33 -4.07
C THR A 367 -8.22 7.09 -5.21
N PRO A 368 -7.60 7.25 -6.40
CA PRO A 368 -8.23 7.94 -7.51
C PRO A 368 -9.56 7.32 -7.93
N LEU A 369 -10.52 8.15 -8.39
CA LEU A 369 -11.86 7.70 -8.75
C LEU A 369 -11.89 6.54 -9.75
N ILE A 370 -11.06 6.61 -10.79
CA ILE A 370 -10.98 5.54 -11.80
C ILE A 370 -10.53 4.23 -11.13
N ALA A 371 -9.51 4.28 -10.26
CA ALA A 371 -9.04 3.11 -9.56
C ALA A 371 -10.10 2.53 -8.62
N GLN A 372 -10.87 3.39 -7.93
CA GLN A 372 -12.00 2.96 -7.10
C GLN A 372 -13.08 2.22 -7.92
N ILE A 373 -13.43 2.72 -9.12
CA ILE A 373 -14.41 2.04 -9.99
C ILE A 373 -13.94 0.64 -10.38
N HIS A 374 -12.67 0.47 -10.75
CA HIS A 374 -12.11 -0.86 -11.04
C HIS A 374 -12.14 -1.76 -9.81
N HIS A 375 -11.88 -1.21 -8.62
CA HIS A 375 -11.95 -1.96 -7.38
C HIS A 375 -13.38 -2.43 -7.08
N ILE A 376 -14.38 -1.56 -7.22
CA ILE A 376 -15.80 -1.90 -7.07
C ILE A 376 -16.19 -3.03 -8.03
N ILE A 377 -15.81 -2.92 -9.32
CA ILE A 377 -16.06 -3.95 -10.33
C ILE A 377 -15.41 -5.27 -9.92
N GLY A 378 -14.16 -5.25 -9.45
CA GLY A 378 -13.44 -6.44 -8.99
C GLY A 378 -14.08 -7.10 -7.77
N VAL A 379 -14.60 -6.31 -6.82
CA VAL A 379 -15.33 -6.82 -5.65
C VAL A 379 -16.66 -7.44 -6.06
N LEU A 380 -17.40 -6.85 -7.00
CA LEU A 380 -18.63 -7.43 -7.53
C LEU A 380 -18.37 -8.75 -8.27
N PHE A 381 -17.28 -8.83 -9.04
CA PHE A 381 -16.88 -10.07 -9.67
C PHE A 381 -16.41 -11.14 -8.69
N SER A 382 -15.66 -10.78 -7.64
CA SER A 382 -15.25 -11.77 -6.63
C SER A 382 -16.45 -12.37 -5.90
N LEU A 383 -17.47 -11.56 -5.61
CA LEU A 383 -18.75 -12.02 -5.06
C LEU A 383 -19.40 -13.10 -5.91
N PHE A 384 -19.54 -12.86 -7.21
CA PHE A 384 -20.16 -13.80 -8.12
C PHE A 384 -19.29 -15.04 -8.36
N ILE A 385 -18.01 -14.84 -8.68
CA ILE A 385 -17.10 -15.92 -9.08
C ILE A 385 -16.87 -16.90 -7.93
N PHE A 386 -16.53 -16.42 -6.73
CA PHE A 386 -16.26 -17.32 -5.61
C PHE A 386 -17.51 -18.09 -5.15
N SER A 387 -18.67 -17.44 -5.16
CA SER A 387 -19.93 -18.11 -4.84
C SER A 387 -20.24 -19.24 -5.83
N VAL A 388 -20.17 -18.95 -7.14
CA VAL A 388 -20.46 -19.93 -8.20
C VAL A 388 -19.47 -21.11 -8.19
N VAL A 389 -18.18 -20.80 -8.02
CA VAL A 389 -17.11 -21.81 -8.01
C VAL A 389 -17.27 -22.75 -6.82
N TYR A 390 -17.59 -22.21 -5.65
CA TYR A 390 -17.78 -23.00 -4.44
C TYR A 390 -19.03 -23.87 -4.50
N THR A 391 -20.17 -23.34 -4.97
CA THR A 391 -21.41 -24.12 -5.08
C THR A 391 -21.30 -25.24 -6.11
N ASN A 392 -20.61 -24.98 -7.23
CA ASN A 392 -20.38 -26.00 -8.27
C ASN A 392 -19.23 -26.94 -7.95
N SER A 393 -18.54 -26.75 -6.81
CA SER A 393 -17.44 -27.60 -6.36
C SER A 393 -16.38 -27.86 -7.42
N TRP A 394 -15.94 -26.80 -8.12
CA TRP A 394 -14.87 -26.94 -9.12
C TRP A 394 -13.62 -27.51 -8.48
N PHE A 395 -12.89 -28.35 -9.22
CA PHE A 395 -11.71 -29.05 -8.68
C PHE A 395 -12.05 -29.86 -7.42
N ASP A 396 -13.24 -30.48 -7.33
CA ASP A 396 -13.78 -31.32 -6.23
C ASP A 396 -13.48 -30.85 -4.80
N ALA A 397 -13.44 -29.53 -4.59
CA ALA A 397 -13.03 -28.92 -3.31
C ALA A 397 -13.97 -27.77 -2.89
N GLY A 398 -15.28 -27.98 -3.08
CA GLY A 398 -16.32 -27.00 -2.74
C GLY A 398 -17.41 -27.59 -1.84
N SER A 399 -18.61 -27.04 -1.95
CA SER A 399 -19.70 -27.35 -1.02
C SER A 399 -20.13 -28.82 -1.02
N ALA A 400 -19.99 -29.55 -2.14
CA ALA A 400 -20.41 -30.95 -2.24
C ALA A 400 -19.54 -31.89 -1.39
N GLN A 401 -18.28 -31.52 -1.17
CA GLN A 401 -17.31 -32.27 -0.36
C GLN A 401 -17.15 -31.70 1.06
N ASN A 402 -17.99 -30.74 1.47
CA ASN A 402 -17.90 -30.03 2.76
C ASN A 402 -16.56 -29.33 3.02
N PHE A 403 -15.89 -28.85 1.96
CA PHE A 403 -14.68 -28.04 2.12
C PHE A 403 -15.03 -26.66 2.72
N PRO A 404 -14.08 -26.02 3.44
CA PRO A 404 -14.30 -24.67 3.93
C PRO A 404 -14.41 -23.66 2.77
N PHE A 405 -15.26 -22.63 2.94
CA PHE A 405 -15.54 -21.66 1.88
C PHE A 405 -14.31 -20.85 1.48
N LEU A 406 -13.58 -20.29 2.45
CA LEU A 406 -12.30 -19.61 2.25
C LEU A 406 -11.29 -20.29 3.20
N SER A 407 -10.19 -20.83 2.67
CA SER A 407 -9.10 -21.40 3.49
C SER A 407 -7.80 -21.49 2.70
N THR A 408 -6.75 -20.83 3.21
CA THR A 408 -5.39 -20.84 2.64
C THR A 408 -4.60 -22.10 3.03
N SER A 409 -5.10 -22.88 3.98
CA SER A 409 -4.42 -24.07 4.49
C SER A 409 -4.39 -25.19 3.46
N LEU A 410 -3.37 -26.04 3.55
CA LEU A 410 -3.35 -27.32 2.86
C LEU A 410 -4.35 -28.28 3.51
N LEU A 411 -5.15 -28.96 2.69
CA LEU A 411 -6.20 -29.87 3.15
C LEU A 411 -5.97 -31.30 2.61
N THR A 412 -6.52 -32.30 3.29
CA THR A 412 -6.66 -33.67 2.79
C THR A 412 -7.88 -33.78 1.87
N SER A 413 -8.09 -34.94 1.24
CA SER A 413 -9.28 -35.22 0.42
C SER A 413 -10.61 -35.06 1.17
N GLU A 414 -10.59 -35.18 2.50
CA GLU A 414 -11.75 -35.05 3.38
C GLU A 414 -11.94 -33.61 3.89
N GLY A 415 -11.08 -32.68 3.50
CA GLY A 415 -11.12 -31.29 3.97
C GLY A 415 -10.49 -31.06 5.35
N ALA A 416 -9.74 -32.03 5.90
CA ALA A 416 -9.01 -31.88 7.15
C ALA A 416 -7.62 -31.23 6.93
N PRO A 417 -7.01 -30.57 7.94
CA PRO A 417 -5.68 -29.98 7.81
C PRO A 417 -4.61 -31.01 7.41
N TYR A 418 -3.79 -30.68 6.43
CA TYR A 418 -2.78 -31.57 5.88
C TYR A 418 -1.49 -31.59 6.74
N PRO A 419 -0.93 -32.77 7.09
CA PRO A 419 0.22 -32.86 8.01
C PRO A 419 1.57 -32.61 7.30
N SER A 420 1.94 -31.33 7.10
CA SER A 420 3.18 -30.91 6.41
C SER A 420 4.47 -31.48 7.02
N LYS A 421 4.58 -31.60 8.35
CA LYS A 421 5.83 -32.08 9.01
C LYS A 421 6.19 -33.54 8.69
N LYS A 422 5.22 -34.38 8.31
CA LYS A 422 5.46 -35.81 8.03
C LYS A 422 5.88 -36.10 6.59
N ILE A 423 5.67 -35.15 5.69
CA ILE A 423 5.85 -35.32 4.24
C ILE A 423 7.11 -34.65 3.70
N ILE A 424 7.84 -33.88 4.51
CA ILE A 424 9.09 -33.24 4.11
C ILE A 424 10.23 -33.85 4.93
N ASN A 425 11.27 -34.28 4.21
CA ASN A 425 12.51 -34.75 4.81
C ASN A 425 13.31 -33.57 5.39
N ALA A 426 14.30 -33.87 6.23
CA ALA A 426 15.15 -32.85 6.85
C ALA A 426 15.91 -31.96 5.83
N ASP A 427 16.16 -32.47 4.62
CA ASP A 427 16.81 -31.77 3.51
C ASP A 427 15.86 -30.90 2.66
N GLY A 428 14.57 -30.88 3.00
CA GLY A 428 13.55 -30.08 2.32
C GLY A 428 12.93 -30.78 1.11
N THR A 429 13.30 -32.03 0.86
CA THR A 429 12.74 -32.84 -0.22
C THR A 429 11.46 -33.57 0.21
N PRO A 430 10.58 -33.95 -0.72
CA PRO A 430 9.37 -34.71 -0.40
C PRO A 430 9.70 -36.14 0.07
N ASN A 431 9.05 -36.59 1.15
CA ASN A 431 9.08 -37.98 1.61
C ASN A 431 8.05 -38.82 0.84
N GLU A 432 8.52 -39.56 -0.15
CA GLU A 432 7.67 -40.34 -1.05
C GLU A 432 6.83 -41.42 -0.35
N GLU A 433 7.36 -42.05 0.71
CA GLU A 433 6.63 -43.08 1.44
C GLU A 433 5.45 -42.51 2.23
N ALA A 434 5.64 -41.33 2.83
CA ALA A 434 4.59 -40.64 3.55
C ALA A 434 3.52 -40.11 2.59
N ILE A 435 3.94 -39.57 1.44
CA ILE A 435 3.02 -39.07 0.40
C ILE A 435 2.18 -40.20 -0.19
N ALA A 436 2.78 -41.38 -0.42
CA ALA A 436 2.03 -42.54 -0.92
C ALA A 436 0.93 -43.01 0.04
N LYS A 437 1.11 -42.82 1.36
CA LYS A 437 0.12 -43.20 2.39
C LYS A 437 -0.97 -42.14 2.61
N ILE A 438 -0.61 -40.85 2.56
CA ILE A 438 -1.49 -39.74 2.91
C ILE A 438 -2.24 -39.21 1.68
N GLY A 439 -1.66 -39.33 0.49
CA GLY A 439 -2.18 -38.75 -0.75
C GLY A 439 -1.66 -37.35 -1.02
N LEU A 440 -2.08 -36.75 -2.13
CA LEU A 440 -1.72 -35.38 -2.51
C LEU A 440 -2.63 -34.36 -1.80
N PRO A 441 -2.11 -33.17 -1.46
CA PRO A 441 -2.91 -32.15 -0.79
C PRO A 441 -3.92 -31.46 -1.73
N TYR A 442 -4.99 -30.96 -1.12
CA TYR A 442 -6.08 -30.24 -1.75
C TYR A 442 -6.08 -28.77 -1.34
N PHE A 443 -6.52 -27.92 -2.27
CA PHE A 443 -6.85 -26.52 -2.01
C PHE A 443 -8.34 -26.30 -2.18
N THR A 444 -8.89 -25.35 -1.43
CA THR A 444 -10.28 -24.92 -1.65
C THR A 444 -10.45 -24.35 -3.06
N SER A 445 -11.62 -24.58 -3.68
CA SER A 445 -11.89 -24.07 -5.02
C SER A 445 -11.73 -22.55 -5.12
N THR A 446 -12.11 -21.84 -4.06
CA THR A 446 -11.98 -20.38 -3.94
C THR A 446 -10.52 -19.94 -3.89
N TYR A 447 -9.64 -20.63 -3.17
CA TYR A 447 -8.20 -20.34 -3.15
C TYR A 447 -7.56 -20.54 -4.52
N VAL A 448 -7.92 -21.62 -5.23
CA VAL A 448 -7.42 -21.90 -6.57
C VAL A 448 -7.78 -20.75 -7.51
N ILE A 449 -9.03 -20.32 -7.52
CA ILE A 449 -9.46 -19.20 -8.37
C ILE A 449 -8.86 -17.86 -7.92
N ALA A 450 -8.75 -17.59 -6.62
CA ALA A 450 -8.05 -16.41 -6.13
C ALA A 450 -6.58 -16.38 -6.62
N SER A 451 -5.92 -17.54 -6.65
CA SER A 451 -4.56 -17.71 -7.18
C SER A 451 -4.50 -17.52 -8.69
N VAL A 452 -5.48 -18.03 -9.46
CA VAL A 452 -5.62 -17.79 -10.91
C VAL A 452 -5.70 -16.29 -11.19
N PHE A 453 -6.57 -15.56 -10.48
CA PHE A 453 -6.70 -14.11 -10.65
C PHE A 453 -5.48 -13.33 -10.15
N GLY A 454 -4.79 -13.80 -9.10
CA GLY A 454 -3.51 -13.24 -8.65
C GLY A 454 -2.42 -13.37 -9.72
N SER A 455 -2.30 -14.55 -10.34
CA SER A 455 -1.39 -14.78 -11.47
C SER A 455 -1.75 -13.93 -12.70
N LEU A 456 -3.03 -13.83 -13.04
CA LEU A 456 -3.51 -12.94 -14.10
C LEU A 456 -3.13 -11.48 -13.83
N ALA A 457 -3.29 -11.02 -12.59
CA ALA A 457 -2.98 -9.65 -12.19
C ALA A 457 -1.48 -9.36 -12.30
N ALA A 458 -0.62 -10.26 -11.81
CA ALA A 458 0.82 -10.08 -11.87
C ALA A 458 1.34 -10.05 -13.31
N ALA A 459 0.88 -10.99 -14.15
CA ALA A 459 1.27 -11.06 -15.55
C ALA A 459 0.72 -9.89 -16.39
N SER A 460 -0.55 -9.52 -16.18
CA SER A 460 -1.16 -8.39 -16.87
C SER A 460 -0.59 -7.05 -16.42
N ALA A 461 -0.04 -6.93 -15.21
CA ALA A 461 0.68 -5.73 -14.78
C ALA A 461 1.90 -5.48 -15.67
N VAL A 462 2.65 -6.53 -16.01
CA VAL A 462 3.83 -6.41 -16.88
C VAL A 462 3.43 -5.91 -18.26
N SER A 463 2.47 -6.55 -18.93
CA SER A 463 2.06 -6.14 -20.28
C SER A 463 1.31 -4.81 -20.30
N HIS A 464 0.47 -4.52 -19.29
CA HIS A 464 -0.24 -3.25 -19.19
C HIS A 464 0.74 -2.07 -19.11
N VAL A 465 1.77 -2.18 -18.26
CA VAL A 465 2.81 -1.16 -18.10
C VAL A 465 3.65 -1.02 -19.35
N LEU A 466 4.07 -2.14 -19.96
CA LEU A 466 4.84 -2.12 -21.21
C LEU A 466 4.08 -1.49 -22.38
N LEU A 467 2.74 -1.52 -22.38
CA LEU A 467 1.93 -0.90 -23.44
C LEU A 467 1.61 0.58 -23.15
N HIS A 468 1.16 0.90 -21.93
CA HIS A 468 0.67 2.24 -21.60
C HIS A 468 1.76 3.21 -21.18
N ASN A 469 2.86 2.72 -20.60
CA ASN A 469 3.96 3.55 -20.08
C ASN A 469 5.26 3.40 -20.89
N HIS A 470 5.17 2.87 -22.12
CA HIS A 470 6.32 2.60 -22.96
C HIS A 470 7.17 3.85 -23.24
N ASP A 471 6.55 5.03 -23.43
CA ASP A 471 7.26 6.28 -23.68
C ASP A 471 8.21 6.65 -22.53
N ILE A 472 7.75 6.47 -21.30
CA ILE A 472 8.52 6.75 -20.09
C ILE A 472 9.60 5.69 -19.90
N ILE A 473 9.30 4.42 -20.15
CA ILE A 473 10.30 3.34 -20.02
C ILE A 473 11.41 3.50 -21.06
N LEU A 474 11.06 3.82 -22.32
CA LEU A 474 12.03 4.06 -23.40
C LEU A 474 12.88 5.31 -23.15
N SER A 475 12.44 6.22 -22.29
CA SER A 475 13.24 7.39 -21.89
C SER A 475 14.50 7.00 -21.12
N LEU A 476 14.48 5.89 -20.35
CA LEU A 476 15.66 5.40 -19.61
C LEU A 476 16.84 5.05 -20.52
N PHE A 477 16.55 4.59 -21.73
CA PHE A 477 17.57 4.17 -22.70
C PHE A 477 18.04 5.30 -23.61
N LYS A 478 17.45 6.51 -23.50
CA LYS A 478 17.77 7.67 -24.33
C LYS A 478 18.54 8.71 -23.53
N LYS A 479 19.78 9.02 -23.92
CA LYS A 479 20.70 9.95 -23.22
C LYS A 479 20.15 11.37 -22.99
N ASN A 480 19.23 11.87 -23.83
CA ASN A 480 18.66 13.23 -23.75
C ASN A 480 17.11 13.21 -23.86
N ALA A 481 16.44 12.25 -23.22
CA ALA A 481 14.99 12.29 -23.18
C ALA A 481 14.52 13.38 -22.21
N ASN A 482 13.97 14.49 -22.74
CA ASN A 482 13.10 15.35 -21.95
C ASN A 482 11.85 14.54 -21.60
N ILE A 483 11.79 14.06 -20.36
CA ILE A 483 10.58 13.43 -19.81
C ILE A 483 9.51 14.53 -19.84
N LYS A 484 8.55 14.42 -20.75
CA LYS A 484 7.41 15.34 -20.79
C LYS A 484 6.64 15.21 -19.48
N GLY A 485 6.44 16.32 -18.77
CA GLY A 485 5.72 16.34 -17.50
C GLY A 485 6.55 15.87 -16.29
N THR A 486 7.72 16.48 -16.08
CA THR A 486 8.45 16.34 -14.81
C THR A 486 7.64 16.98 -13.68
N ASP A 487 7.61 16.32 -12.52
CA ASP A 487 6.93 16.84 -11.33
C ASP A 487 7.50 18.21 -10.91
N PRO A 488 6.66 19.23 -10.65
CA PRO A 488 7.12 20.53 -10.13
C PRO A 488 7.97 20.43 -8.84
N HIS A 489 7.64 19.53 -7.92
CA HIS A 489 8.43 19.30 -6.71
C HIS A 489 9.82 18.73 -7.03
N ARG A 490 9.97 17.99 -8.14
CA ARG A 490 11.28 17.52 -8.61
C ARG A 490 12.16 18.68 -9.06
N ILE A 491 11.59 19.65 -9.77
CA ILE A 491 12.31 20.84 -10.25
C ILE A 491 12.89 21.61 -9.05
N VAL A 492 12.09 21.80 -7.99
CA VAL A 492 12.55 22.42 -6.74
C VAL A 492 13.71 21.62 -6.12
N CYS A 493 13.61 20.29 -6.10
CA CYS A 493 14.64 19.42 -5.52
C CYS A 493 15.95 19.35 -6.31
N GLN A 494 16.00 19.80 -7.58
CA GLN A 494 17.23 19.78 -8.39
C GLN A 494 18.34 20.68 -7.83
N LYS A 495 18.02 21.56 -6.88
CA LYS A 495 19.00 22.35 -6.12
C LYS A 495 19.88 21.49 -5.21
N TYR A 496 19.40 20.31 -4.81
CA TYR A 496 20.15 19.38 -3.96
C TYR A 496 20.87 18.32 -4.80
N PRO A 497 22.04 17.83 -4.36
CA PRO A 497 22.69 16.72 -5.03
C PRO A 497 21.85 15.45 -4.90
N ASP A 498 21.53 14.86 -6.05
CA ASP A 498 20.95 13.53 -6.14
C ASP A 498 21.90 12.46 -5.58
N PHE A 499 21.33 11.37 -5.09
CA PHE A 499 22.16 10.23 -4.71
C PHE A 499 22.70 9.56 -5.97
N PRO A 500 24.03 9.33 -6.05
CA PRO A 500 24.63 8.89 -7.30
C PRO A 500 24.18 7.46 -7.67
N LEU A 501 23.91 7.23 -8.95
CA LEU A 501 23.47 5.92 -9.47
C LEU A 501 24.47 4.79 -9.17
N TRP A 502 25.78 5.09 -9.18
CA TRP A 502 26.80 4.11 -8.82
C TRP A 502 26.68 3.64 -7.36
N GLY A 503 26.16 4.48 -6.46
CA GLY A 503 25.89 4.11 -5.07
C GLY A 503 24.80 3.04 -4.99
N PHE A 504 23.72 3.18 -5.76
CA PHE A 504 22.68 2.14 -5.85
C PHE A 504 23.22 0.85 -6.48
N MET A 505 24.06 0.96 -7.51
CA MET A 505 24.73 -0.21 -8.10
C MET A 505 25.64 -0.91 -7.10
N LEU A 506 26.38 -0.16 -6.28
CA LEU A 506 27.23 -0.72 -5.23
C LEU A 506 26.38 -1.45 -4.17
N ILE A 507 25.28 -0.84 -3.71
CA ILE A 507 24.33 -1.47 -2.77
C ILE A 507 23.79 -2.78 -3.36
N SER A 508 23.37 -2.78 -4.63
CA SER A 508 22.91 -3.99 -5.33
C SER A 508 24.00 -5.07 -5.38
N VAL A 509 25.21 -4.73 -5.82
CA VAL A 509 26.29 -5.72 -6.00
C VAL A 509 26.72 -6.32 -4.66
N LEU A 510 26.89 -5.49 -3.62
CA LEU A 510 27.25 -5.97 -2.29
C LEU A 510 26.14 -6.84 -1.68
N SER A 511 24.88 -6.45 -1.82
CA SER A 511 23.75 -7.22 -1.30
C SER A 511 23.53 -8.54 -2.05
N ILE A 512 23.72 -8.57 -3.38
CA ILE A 512 23.74 -9.82 -4.16
C ILE A 512 24.89 -10.73 -3.69
N GLY A 513 26.08 -10.18 -3.48
CA GLY A 513 27.22 -10.93 -2.94
C GLY A 513 26.92 -11.55 -1.56
N LEU A 514 26.30 -10.78 -0.67
CA LEU A 514 25.84 -11.27 0.64
C LEU A 514 24.75 -12.35 0.51
N ALA A 515 23.81 -12.19 -0.41
CA ALA A 515 22.76 -13.18 -0.67
C ALA A 515 23.33 -14.52 -1.14
N LEU A 516 24.25 -14.49 -2.11
CA LEU A 516 24.92 -15.68 -2.63
C LEU A 516 25.80 -16.34 -1.56
N GLY A 517 26.56 -15.55 -0.80
CA GLY A 517 27.39 -16.05 0.29
C GLY A 517 26.57 -16.71 1.39
N ALA A 518 25.50 -16.07 1.85
CA ALA A 518 24.62 -16.62 2.87
C ALA A 518 23.95 -17.91 2.40
N SER A 519 23.43 -17.93 1.17
CA SER A 519 22.81 -19.12 0.59
C SER A 519 23.78 -20.29 0.43
N ALA A 520 25.03 -20.02 0.04
CA ALA A 520 26.05 -21.06 -0.13
C ALA A 520 26.45 -21.67 1.22
N LEU A 521 26.58 -20.85 2.26
CA LEU A 521 26.91 -21.31 3.62
C LEU A 521 25.76 -22.07 4.27
N GLU A 522 24.51 -21.70 3.96
CA GLU A 522 23.32 -22.33 4.53
C GLU A 522 22.90 -23.61 3.79
N ASN A 523 23.45 -23.98 2.64
CA ASN A 523 22.90 -25.07 1.82
C ASN A 523 21.38 -24.90 1.62
N SER A 524 20.99 -23.78 1.00
CA SER A 524 19.61 -23.32 0.86
C SER A 524 18.68 -24.23 0.02
N GLY A 525 19.23 -25.24 -0.66
CA GLY A 525 18.50 -26.08 -1.61
C GLY A 525 18.23 -25.43 -2.96
N LEU A 526 18.64 -24.16 -3.17
CA LEU A 526 18.53 -23.43 -4.42
C LEU A 526 19.91 -23.21 -5.05
N SER A 527 20.04 -23.42 -6.36
CA SER A 527 21.28 -23.14 -7.07
C SER A 527 21.57 -21.63 -7.13
N VAL A 528 22.85 -21.25 -7.31
CA VAL A 528 23.25 -19.85 -7.54
C VAL A 528 22.46 -19.23 -8.70
N GLY A 529 22.24 -20.00 -9.78
CA GLY A 529 21.42 -19.59 -10.90
C GLY A 529 19.98 -19.29 -10.50
N GLY A 530 19.38 -20.07 -9.60
CA GLY A 530 18.03 -19.84 -9.11
C GLY A 530 17.87 -18.54 -8.32
N ILE A 531 18.87 -18.16 -7.53
CA ILE A 531 18.85 -16.87 -6.82
C ILE A 531 18.96 -15.71 -7.80
N LEU A 532 19.86 -15.81 -8.79
CA LEU A 532 19.99 -14.77 -9.82
C LEU A 532 18.70 -14.62 -10.63
N VAL A 533 18.01 -15.72 -10.93
CA VAL A 533 16.69 -15.69 -11.58
C VAL A 533 15.64 -15.04 -10.68
N ALA A 534 15.61 -15.34 -9.38
CA ALA A 534 14.69 -14.69 -8.44
C ALA A 534 14.90 -13.17 -8.38
N ILE A 535 16.16 -12.73 -8.33
CA ILE A 535 16.54 -11.31 -8.30
C ILE A 535 16.20 -10.63 -9.63
N ALA A 536 16.48 -11.27 -10.77
CA ALA A 536 16.09 -10.72 -12.07
C ALA A 536 14.57 -10.60 -12.21
N LEU A 537 13.83 -11.62 -11.77
CA LEU A 537 12.36 -11.60 -11.73
C LEU A 537 11.84 -10.46 -10.85
N SER A 538 12.45 -10.22 -9.69
CA SER A 538 12.08 -9.11 -8.80
C SER A 538 12.25 -7.74 -9.47
N GLY A 539 13.27 -7.55 -10.31
CA GLY A 539 13.45 -6.30 -11.06
C GLY A 539 12.32 -6.06 -12.07
N VAL A 540 11.92 -7.09 -12.82
CA VAL A 540 10.80 -7.03 -13.77
C VAL A 540 9.48 -6.74 -13.06
N LEU A 541 9.21 -7.44 -11.95
CA LEU A 541 7.99 -7.24 -11.17
C LEU A 541 7.95 -5.90 -10.45
N THR A 542 9.11 -5.38 -10.02
CA THR A 542 9.23 -4.02 -9.43
C THR A 542 8.80 -2.96 -10.44
N LEU A 543 9.24 -3.08 -11.69
CA LEU A 543 8.82 -2.15 -12.75
C LEU A 543 7.29 -2.20 -12.95
N ALA A 544 6.72 -3.39 -13.07
CA ALA A 544 5.30 -3.58 -13.35
C ALA A 544 4.40 -3.13 -12.20
N VAL A 545 4.66 -3.61 -10.98
CA VAL A 545 3.84 -3.27 -9.80
C VAL A 545 4.14 -1.87 -9.29
N GLY A 546 5.37 -1.37 -9.52
CA GLY A 546 5.77 -0.01 -9.20
C GLY A 546 4.90 1.02 -9.91
N PHE A 547 4.71 0.92 -11.23
CA PHE A 547 3.82 1.84 -11.97
C PHE A 547 2.37 1.72 -11.53
N LEU A 548 1.87 0.49 -11.32
CA LEU A 548 0.51 0.26 -10.86
C LEU A 548 0.28 0.97 -9.52
N THR A 549 1.17 0.74 -8.56
CA THR A 549 1.12 1.35 -7.23
C THR A 549 1.24 2.87 -7.31
N ALA A 550 2.21 3.37 -8.08
CA ALA A 550 2.54 4.80 -8.13
C ALA A 550 1.44 5.67 -8.75
N ILE A 551 0.64 5.10 -9.66
CA ILE A 551 -0.46 5.82 -10.33
C ILE A 551 -1.78 5.60 -9.60
N THR A 552 -2.06 4.36 -9.17
CA THR A 552 -3.40 3.99 -8.67
C THR A 552 -3.50 3.91 -7.15
N GLY A 553 -2.37 3.79 -6.44
CA GLY A 553 -2.32 3.51 -5.01
C GLY A 553 -2.67 2.05 -4.65
N PHE A 554 -2.94 1.17 -5.62
CA PHE A 554 -3.27 -0.23 -5.36
C PHE A 554 -2.03 -1.11 -5.24
N HIS A 555 -1.95 -1.88 -4.16
CA HIS A 555 -0.86 -2.83 -3.91
C HIS A 555 -1.26 -4.25 -4.31
N LEU A 556 -0.44 -4.86 -5.17
CA LEU A 556 -0.63 -6.24 -5.59
C LEU A 556 0.24 -7.18 -4.72
N ASN A 557 -0.36 -8.21 -4.13
CA ASN A 557 0.38 -9.24 -3.40
C ASN A 557 0.98 -10.25 -4.39
N LEU A 558 2.31 -10.37 -4.41
CA LEU A 558 3.05 -11.19 -5.36
C LEU A 558 3.58 -12.51 -4.76
N ASN A 559 3.42 -12.74 -3.45
CA ASN A 559 4.06 -13.86 -2.75
C ASN A 559 3.73 -15.21 -3.40
N SER A 560 2.44 -15.50 -3.57
CA SER A 560 1.98 -16.77 -4.15
C SER A 560 2.43 -16.94 -5.61
N VAL A 561 2.53 -15.84 -6.38
CA VAL A 561 2.96 -15.88 -7.79
C VAL A 561 4.45 -16.16 -7.90
N VAL A 562 5.27 -15.53 -7.06
CA VAL A 562 6.72 -15.76 -7.03
C VAL A 562 7.02 -17.17 -6.50
N GLN A 563 6.33 -17.64 -5.47
CA GLN A 563 6.42 -19.03 -4.99
C GLN A 563 6.08 -20.03 -6.10
N MET A 564 5.02 -19.76 -6.86
CA MET A 564 4.66 -20.60 -7.99
C MET A 564 5.77 -20.66 -9.04
N LEU A 565 6.29 -19.50 -9.46
CA LEU A 565 7.36 -19.45 -10.45
C LEU A 565 8.64 -20.14 -9.94
N GLY A 566 8.99 -19.95 -8.67
CA GLY A 566 10.12 -20.62 -8.02
C GLY A 566 9.96 -22.14 -8.03
N GLY A 567 8.79 -22.64 -7.59
CA GLY A 567 8.49 -24.07 -7.56
C GLY A 567 8.42 -24.74 -8.93
N LEU A 568 8.01 -24.02 -9.98
CA LEU A 568 7.98 -24.54 -11.36
C LEU A 568 9.35 -24.53 -12.04
N LEU A 569 10.18 -23.50 -11.78
CA LEU A 569 11.52 -23.38 -12.36
C LEU A 569 12.55 -24.26 -11.64
N PHE A 570 12.41 -24.40 -10.32
CA PHE A 570 13.31 -25.17 -9.45
C PHE A 570 12.49 -26.13 -8.58
N PRO A 571 11.91 -27.20 -9.16
CA PRO A 571 11.04 -28.11 -8.43
C PRO A 571 11.82 -29.02 -7.47
N GLY A 572 11.12 -29.50 -6.43
CA GLY A 572 11.59 -30.61 -5.58
C GLY A 572 12.24 -30.20 -4.26
N ASN A 573 12.26 -28.91 -3.91
CA ASN A 573 12.78 -28.46 -2.62
C ASN A 573 11.94 -27.31 -2.01
N ALA A 574 11.40 -27.53 -0.82
CA ALA A 574 10.62 -26.53 -0.09
C ALA A 574 11.47 -25.34 0.39
N TYR A 575 12.69 -25.58 0.90
CA TYR A 575 13.61 -24.51 1.33
C TYR A 575 14.06 -23.64 0.17
N GLY A 576 14.41 -24.28 -0.95
CA GLY A 576 14.82 -23.56 -2.16
C GLY A 576 13.72 -22.59 -2.62
N ASN A 577 12.45 -23.01 -2.50
CA ASN A 577 11.31 -22.16 -2.81
C ASN A 577 11.11 -21.00 -1.80
N MET A 578 11.35 -21.21 -0.50
CA MET A 578 11.32 -20.12 0.49
C MET A 578 12.39 -19.06 0.19
N VAL A 579 13.59 -19.50 -0.19
CA VAL A 579 14.71 -18.62 -0.55
C VAL A 579 14.41 -17.86 -1.84
N PHE A 580 13.88 -18.55 -2.85
CA PHE A 580 13.42 -17.92 -4.10
C PHE A 580 12.38 -16.83 -3.84
N THR A 581 11.42 -17.12 -2.95
CA THR A 581 10.35 -16.17 -2.57
C THR A 581 10.90 -14.97 -1.83
N THR A 582 11.84 -15.21 -0.92
CA THR A 582 12.50 -14.13 -0.18
C THR A 582 13.19 -13.17 -1.14
N TYR A 583 14.03 -13.65 -2.06
CA TYR A 583 14.72 -12.76 -3.00
C TYR A 583 13.87 -12.28 -4.18
N GLY A 584 12.72 -12.90 -4.44
CA GLY A 584 11.79 -12.49 -5.48
C GLY A 584 10.74 -11.47 -4.99
N ALA A 585 9.88 -11.87 -4.03
CA ALA A 585 8.70 -11.11 -3.62
C ALA A 585 9.02 -10.04 -2.57
N SER A 586 9.88 -10.34 -1.59
CA SER A 586 10.23 -9.35 -0.55
C SER A 586 10.99 -8.17 -1.14
N THR A 587 11.89 -8.46 -2.09
CA THR A 587 12.64 -7.46 -2.84
C THR A 587 11.72 -6.45 -3.53
N VAL A 588 10.68 -6.92 -4.22
CA VAL A 588 9.70 -6.03 -4.89
C VAL A 588 8.98 -5.14 -3.88
N SER A 589 8.54 -5.72 -2.77
CA SER A 589 7.83 -4.98 -1.71
C SER A 589 8.73 -3.90 -1.11
N GLN A 590 10.00 -4.23 -0.85
CA GLN A 590 10.98 -3.28 -0.33
C GLN A 590 11.32 -2.18 -1.35
N SER A 591 11.43 -2.52 -2.64
CA SER A 591 11.64 -1.52 -3.70
C SER A 591 10.50 -0.51 -3.76
N ILE A 592 9.25 -0.97 -3.68
CA ILE A 592 8.07 -0.09 -3.71
C ILE A 592 8.06 0.83 -2.49
N ASN A 593 8.33 0.30 -1.29
CA ASN A 593 8.41 1.13 -0.08
C ASN A 593 9.50 2.21 -0.21
N MET A 594 10.67 1.86 -0.74
CA MET A 594 11.74 2.82 -0.99
C MET A 594 11.33 3.91 -1.97
N LEU A 595 10.66 3.55 -3.08
CA LEU A 595 10.18 4.50 -4.07
C LEU A 595 9.13 5.47 -3.49
N LYS A 596 8.25 4.97 -2.61
CA LYS A 596 7.29 5.81 -1.88
C LYS A 596 7.99 6.82 -0.98
N ASP A 597 8.99 6.39 -0.23
CA ASP A 597 9.75 7.27 0.66
C ASP A 597 10.58 8.29 -0.12
N LEU A 598 11.13 7.91 -1.28
CA LEU A 598 11.77 8.84 -2.23
C LEU A 598 10.78 9.89 -2.74
N LYS A 599 9.54 9.48 -3.06
CA LYS A 599 8.48 10.41 -3.46
C LYS A 599 8.07 11.33 -2.30
N LEU A 600 7.90 10.80 -1.10
CA LEU A 600 7.63 11.58 0.10
C LEU A 600 8.73 12.63 0.31
N GLY A 601 10.00 12.23 0.21
CA GLY A 601 11.14 13.14 0.29
C GLY A 601 11.12 14.25 -0.76
N GLN A 602 10.68 13.96 -2.00
CA GLN A 602 10.49 14.96 -3.04
C GLN A 602 9.39 15.97 -2.68
N TYR A 603 8.26 15.51 -2.12
CA TYR A 603 7.20 16.40 -1.64
C TYR A 603 7.65 17.28 -0.47
N MET A 604 8.51 16.75 0.42
CA MET A 604 9.07 17.47 1.57
C MET A 604 10.32 18.31 1.23
N HIS A 605 10.68 18.41 -0.06
CA HIS A 605 11.87 19.10 -0.56
C HIS A 605 13.17 18.71 0.15
N MET A 606 13.35 17.41 0.37
CA MET A 606 14.55 16.85 0.98
C MET A 606 15.56 16.39 -0.10
N SER A 607 16.85 16.46 0.22
CA SER A 607 17.87 15.85 -0.63
C SER A 607 17.69 14.34 -0.68
N GLN A 608 17.78 13.76 -1.87
CA GLN A 608 17.64 12.32 -2.08
C GLN A 608 18.64 11.52 -1.23
N THR A 609 19.86 12.04 -1.06
CA THR A 609 20.89 11.44 -0.21
C THR A 609 20.42 11.29 1.24
N SER A 610 19.72 12.29 1.79
CA SER A 610 19.18 12.21 3.16
C SER A 610 18.13 11.11 3.26
N VAL A 611 17.25 10.99 2.26
CA VAL A 611 16.19 9.98 2.20
C VAL A 611 16.76 8.57 2.07
N VAL A 612 17.77 8.37 1.22
CA VAL A 612 18.43 7.06 1.09
C VAL A 612 19.13 6.69 2.40
N THR A 613 19.78 7.66 3.05
CA THR A 613 20.49 7.43 4.31
C THR A 613 19.54 7.10 5.46
N SER A 614 18.41 7.79 5.60
CA SER A 614 17.39 7.48 6.62
C SER A 614 16.86 6.06 6.47
N GLN A 615 16.58 5.63 5.23
CA GLN A 615 16.07 4.30 4.95
C GLN A 615 17.09 3.19 5.23
N ILE A 616 18.36 3.38 4.86
CA ILE A 616 19.43 2.41 5.17
C ILE A 616 19.60 2.27 6.68
N LEU A 617 19.65 3.38 7.42
CA LEU A 617 19.75 3.35 8.88
C LEU A 617 18.52 2.70 9.52
N GLY A 618 17.33 3.06 9.05
CA GLY A 618 16.06 2.48 9.50
C GLY A 618 16.00 0.98 9.29
N THR A 619 16.34 0.50 8.09
CA THR A 619 16.39 -0.93 7.78
C THR A 619 17.41 -1.67 8.64
N PHE A 620 18.60 -1.10 8.84
CA PHE A 620 19.61 -1.75 9.69
C PHE A 620 19.09 -1.93 11.13
N VAL A 621 18.53 -0.87 11.73
CA VAL A 621 17.91 -0.94 13.06
C VAL A 621 16.75 -1.95 13.07
N GLY A 622 15.86 -1.89 12.08
CA GLY A 622 14.72 -2.78 11.94
C GLY A 622 15.14 -4.25 11.85
N THR A 623 16.16 -4.59 11.06
CA THR A 623 16.63 -5.98 10.94
C THR A 623 17.14 -6.57 12.25
N LEU A 624 17.90 -5.79 13.03
CA LEU A 624 18.40 -6.22 14.33
C LEU A 624 17.26 -6.50 15.31
N VAL A 625 16.28 -5.58 15.38
CA VAL A 625 15.13 -5.71 16.29
C VAL A 625 14.22 -6.86 15.85
N ASN A 626 13.90 -6.96 14.55
CA ASN A 626 13.05 -8.01 14.00
C ASN A 626 13.63 -9.41 14.30
N TYR A 627 14.94 -9.60 14.09
CA TYR A 627 15.59 -10.87 14.41
C TYR A 627 15.62 -11.16 15.92
N GLY A 628 15.98 -10.16 16.73
CA GLY A 628 16.00 -10.31 18.19
C GLY A 628 14.62 -10.71 18.74
N MET A 629 13.58 -10.02 18.30
CA MET A 629 12.19 -10.31 18.69
C MET A 629 11.74 -11.69 18.21
N MET A 630 12.07 -12.08 16.96
CA MET A 630 11.79 -13.43 16.47
C MET A 630 12.41 -14.51 17.36
N LYS A 631 13.70 -14.40 17.71
CA LYS A 631 14.37 -15.38 18.58
C LYS A 631 13.77 -15.41 19.98
N VAL A 632 13.46 -14.25 20.57
CA VAL A 632 12.81 -14.17 21.89
C VAL A 632 11.44 -14.87 21.86
N LEU A 633 10.62 -14.62 20.83
CA LEU A 633 9.28 -15.18 20.74
C LEU A 633 9.29 -16.70 20.49
N ILE A 634 10.11 -17.17 19.55
CA ILE A 634 10.22 -18.60 19.26
C ILE A 634 10.75 -19.37 20.47
N ASN A 635 11.78 -18.86 21.15
CA ASN A 635 12.36 -19.55 22.31
C ASN A 635 11.38 -19.64 23.50
N ASN A 636 10.52 -18.63 23.69
CA ASN A 636 9.60 -18.59 24.83
C ASN A 636 8.22 -19.20 24.55
N GLN A 637 7.79 -19.26 23.28
CA GLN A 637 6.42 -19.66 22.91
C GLN A 637 6.38 -20.79 21.86
N ARG A 638 7.47 -21.54 21.67
CA ARG A 638 7.60 -22.60 20.63
C ARG A 638 6.39 -23.52 20.57
N ASP A 639 6.00 -24.09 21.71
CA ASP A 639 4.91 -25.08 21.79
C ASP A 639 3.56 -24.47 21.39
N VAL A 640 3.31 -23.22 21.78
CA VAL A 640 2.08 -22.49 21.42
C VAL A 640 2.05 -22.15 19.94
N LEU A 641 3.19 -21.76 19.36
CA LEU A 641 3.29 -21.37 17.94
C LEU A 641 3.06 -22.54 16.99
N LEU A 642 3.30 -23.78 17.45
CA LEU A 642 3.05 -25.00 16.67
C LEU A 642 1.59 -25.47 16.75
N LEU A 643 0.76 -24.90 17.64
CA LEU A 643 -0.66 -25.24 17.71
C LEU A 643 -1.42 -24.62 16.53
N PRO A 644 -2.33 -25.35 15.86
CA PRO A 644 -3.09 -24.84 14.71
C PRO A 644 -3.84 -23.52 14.97
N ASN A 645 -4.32 -23.34 16.21
CA ASN A 645 -5.11 -22.17 16.61
C ASN A 645 -4.36 -21.27 17.62
N GLY A 646 -3.12 -21.62 17.98
CA GLY A 646 -2.40 -20.98 19.08
C GLY A 646 -3.12 -21.14 20.43
N ASN A 647 -2.87 -20.20 21.35
CA ASN A 647 -3.53 -20.13 22.68
C ASN A 647 -4.48 -18.92 22.82
N GLY A 648 -4.85 -18.30 21.70
CA GLY A 648 -5.65 -17.07 21.67
C GLY A 648 -4.87 -15.79 21.95
N VAL A 649 -3.64 -15.85 22.48
CA VAL A 649 -2.74 -14.70 22.68
C VAL A 649 -1.61 -14.67 21.67
N PHE A 650 -1.00 -15.84 21.41
CA PHE A 650 0.02 -16.08 20.40
C PHE A 650 -0.50 -17.11 19.40
N SER A 651 -0.10 -16.97 18.14
CA SER A 651 -0.42 -17.89 17.05
C SER A 651 0.68 -17.90 16.01
N GLY A 652 1.08 -19.09 15.57
CA GLY A 652 2.02 -19.27 14.45
C GLY A 652 1.36 -19.25 13.08
N PHE A 653 0.08 -18.86 12.97
CA PHE A 653 -0.74 -18.99 11.76
C PHE A 653 -0.09 -18.42 10.49
N THR A 654 0.52 -17.23 10.55
CA THR A 654 1.16 -16.62 9.37
C THR A 654 2.37 -17.41 8.91
N ILE A 655 3.19 -17.86 9.85
CA ILE A 655 4.39 -18.66 9.55
C ILE A 655 3.96 -20.04 9.04
N ALA A 656 2.91 -20.62 9.62
CA ALA A 656 2.29 -21.86 9.15
C ALA A 656 1.77 -21.71 7.71
N SER A 657 1.10 -20.59 7.39
CA SER A 657 0.60 -20.32 6.04
C SER A 657 1.75 -20.14 5.05
N PHE A 658 2.79 -19.39 5.42
CA PHE A 658 3.98 -19.21 4.60
C PHE A 658 4.67 -20.55 4.32
N GLU A 659 4.85 -21.37 5.36
CA GLU A 659 5.41 -22.72 5.26
C GLU A 659 4.56 -23.62 4.36
N ALA A 660 3.25 -23.69 4.60
CA ALA A 660 2.34 -24.53 3.83
C ALA A 660 2.38 -24.18 2.34
N HIS A 661 2.39 -22.89 2.00
CA HIS A 661 2.52 -22.47 0.59
C HIS A 661 3.89 -22.81 0.01
N ALA A 662 4.97 -22.62 0.78
CA ALA A 662 6.32 -22.96 0.34
C ALA A 662 6.47 -24.46 0.08
N VAL A 663 5.90 -25.32 0.93
CA VAL A 663 5.85 -26.78 0.75
C VAL A 663 4.99 -27.15 -0.46
N SER A 664 3.82 -26.53 -0.62
CA SER A 664 2.93 -26.78 -1.76
C SER A 664 3.64 -26.58 -3.10
N TRP A 665 4.31 -25.44 -3.24
CA TRP A 665 4.99 -25.06 -4.47
C TRP A 665 6.37 -25.72 -4.60
N GLY A 666 7.11 -25.90 -3.50
CA GLY A 666 8.45 -26.48 -3.55
C GLY A 666 8.44 -28.00 -3.73
N ALA A 667 7.60 -28.71 -2.98
CA ALA A 667 7.55 -30.17 -2.97
C ALA A 667 6.58 -30.76 -4.00
N PHE A 668 5.45 -30.10 -4.26
CA PHE A 668 4.37 -30.65 -5.08
C PHE A 668 4.16 -29.94 -6.43
N SER A 669 5.01 -28.99 -6.84
CA SER A 669 4.83 -28.22 -8.08
C SER A 669 4.51 -29.08 -9.30
N THR A 670 5.32 -30.11 -9.53
CA THR A 670 5.20 -31.00 -10.70
C THR A 670 3.99 -31.92 -10.64
N ARG A 671 3.51 -32.25 -9.44
CA ARG A 671 2.39 -33.18 -9.19
C ARG A 671 1.04 -32.49 -9.20
N LEU A 672 1.01 -31.19 -8.95
CA LEU A 672 -0.22 -30.42 -8.77
C LEU A 672 -0.48 -29.40 -9.88
N PHE A 673 0.57 -28.82 -10.47
CA PHE A 673 0.44 -27.63 -11.32
C PHE A 673 1.03 -27.79 -12.74
N LEU A 674 1.75 -28.88 -13.03
CA LEU A 674 2.31 -29.15 -14.35
C LEU A 674 1.22 -29.54 -15.36
N ALA A 675 1.51 -29.52 -16.67
CA ALA A 675 0.55 -29.87 -17.71
C ALA A 675 -0.16 -31.22 -17.42
N ASN A 676 -1.48 -31.24 -17.60
CA ASN A 676 -2.42 -32.32 -17.23
C ASN A 676 -2.67 -32.57 -15.74
N GLN A 677 -2.15 -31.73 -14.83
CA GLN A 677 -2.48 -31.80 -13.40
C GLN A 677 -3.69 -30.94 -13.02
N ARG A 678 -4.24 -31.17 -11.83
CA ARG A 678 -5.48 -30.57 -11.32
C ARG A 678 -5.49 -29.04 -11.35
N TYR A 679 -4.36 -28.40 -11.04
CA TYR A 679 -4.27 -26.95 -10.86
C TYR A 679 -3.47 -26.23 -11.97
N VAL A 680 -3.42 -26.80 -13.18
CA VAL A 680 -2.80 -26.17 -14.38
C VAL A 680 -3.34 -24.78 -14.68
N ALA A 681 -4.58 -24.47 -14.26
CA ALA A 681 -5.18 -23.16 -14.45
C ALA A 681 -4.34 -22.03 -13.84
N ILE A 682 -3.64 -22.27 -12.72
CA ILE A 682 -2.89 -21.22 -12.02
C ILE A 682 -1.64 -20.77 -12.81
N PRO A 683 -0.76 -21.67 -13.30
CA PRO A 683 0.34 -21.25 -14.16
C PRO A 683 -0.12 -20.77 -15.54
N ALA A 684 -1.15 -21.41 -16.13
CA ALA A 684 -1.69 -21.00 -17.43
C ALA A 684 -2.22 -19.56 -17.42
N ALA A 685 -2.74 -19.10 -16.28
CA ALA A 685 -3.15 -17.73 -16.07
C ALA A 685 -2.04 -16.69 -16.24
N LEU A 686 -0.76 -17.02 -16.03
CA LEU A 686 0.34 -16.10 -16.34
C LEU A 686 0.42 -15.80 -17.84
N GLY A 687 0.32 -16.84 -18.68
CA GLY A 687 0.35 -16.68 -20.14
C GLY A 687 -0.84 -15.87 -20.65
N ILE A 688 -2.04 -16.18 -20.14
CA ILE A 688 -3.27 -15.45 -20.48
C ILE A 688 -3.18 -13.99 -20.00
N GLY A 689 -2.62 -13.76 -18.81
CA GLY A 689 -2.50 -12.44 -18.20
C GLY A 689 -1.63 -11.50 -19.04
N ILE A 690 -0.53 -11.99 -19.63
CA ILE A 690 0.31 -11.19 -20.53
C ILE A 690 -0.50 -10.71 -21.75
N ILE A 691 -1.37 -11.57 -22.29
CA ILE A 691 -2.13 -11.28 -23.51
C ILE A 691 -3.33 -10.37 -23.22
N LEU A 692 -3.94 -10.48 -22.03
CA LEU A 692 -5.22 -9.86 -21.71
C LEU A 692 -5.28 -8.33 -21.91
N PRO A 693 -4.23 -7.53 -21.62
CA PRO A 693 -4.22 -6.09 -21.92
C PRO A 693 -4.10 -5.71 -23.39
N ILE A 694 -3.59 -6.61 -24.25
CA ILE A 694 -3.32 -6.31 -25.66
C ILE A 694 -4.62 -5.99 -26.43
N PRO A 695 -5.70 -6.79 -26.35
CA PRO A 695 -6.96 -6.47 -27.02
C PRO A 695 -7.55 -5.11 -26.63
N PHE A 696 -7.49 -4.73 -25.35
CA PHE A 696 -8.03 -3.45 -24.89
C PHE A 696 -7.22 -2.26 -25.42
N PHE A 697 -5.89 -2.39 -25.46
CA PHE A 697 -5.01 -1.39 -26.04
C PHE A 697 -5.26 -1.24 -27.56
N ILE A 698 -5.38 -2.35 -28.28
CA ILE A 698 -5.68 -2.35 -29.72
C ILE A 698 -7.07 -1.75 -29.98
N ALA A 699 -8.08 -2.17 -29.23
CA ALA A 699 -9.43 -1.66 -29.36
C ALA A 699 -9.51 -0.15 -29.11
N HIS A 700 -8.75 0.39 -28.15
CA HIS A 700 -8.67 1.83 -27.97
C HIS A 700 -8.07 2.54 -29.20
N LYS A 701 -7.03 1.97 -29.81
CA LYS A 701 -6.39 2.55 -31.01
C LYS A 701 -7.35 2.64 -32.20
N TYR A 702 -8.25 1.66 -32.36
CA TYR A 702 -9.25 1.66 -33.43
C TYR A 702 -10.53 2.44 -33.07
N TRP A 703 -10.92 2.44 -31.80
CA TRP A 703 -12.11 3.15 -31.29
C TRP A 703 -11.77 4.12 -30.15
N PRO A 704 -11.11 5.25 -30.44
CA PRO A 704 -10.69 6.21 -29.41
C PRO A 704 -11.87 6.82 -28.65
N ARG A 705 -13.07 6.86 -29.27
CA ARG A 705 -14.32 7.36 -28.65
C ARG A 705 -14.76 6.56 -27.42
N LEU A 706 -14.39 5.27 -27.31
CA LEU A 706 -14.79 4.40 -26.20
C LEU A 706 -13.93 4.58 -24.94
N ARG A 707 -12.85 5.38 -24.99
CA ARG A 707 -11.93 5.64 -23.85
C ARG A 707 -11.45 4.37 -23.13
N LEU A 708 -11.27 3.27 -23.87
CA LEU A 708 -10.82 1.97 -23.33
C LEU A 708 -9.43 1.99 -22.67
N ASN A 709 -8.62 3.03 -22.91
CA ASN A 709 -7.37 3.28 -22.17
C ASN A 709 -7.57 3.47 -20.66
N ALA A 710 -8.79 3.81 -20.21
CA ALA A 710 -9.06 3.92 -18.78
C ALA A 710 -9.13 2.55 -18.10
N VAL A 711 -9.27 1.45 -18.85
CA VAL A 711 -9.43 0.11 -18.29
C VAL A 711 -8.10 -0.44 -17.81
N ASN A 712 -7.98 -0.59 -16.50
CA ASN A 712 -6.81 -1.18 -15.86
C ASN A 712 -7.11 -2.64 -15.44
N ILE A 713 -6.74 -3.58 -16.30
CA ILE A 713 -6.94 -5.02 -16.11
C ILE A 713 -6.21 -5.59 -14.89
N PRO A 714 -4.91 -5.28 -14.64
CA PRO A 714 -4.24 -5.80 -13.46
C PRO A 714 -4.91 -5.32 -12.16
N LEU A 715 -5.48 -4.11 -12.16
CA LEU A 715 -6.26 -3.62 -11.03
C LEU A 715 -7.56 -4.40 -10.81
N VAL A 716 -8.33 -4.71 -11.86
CA VAL A 716 -9.58 -5.48 -11.74
C VAL A 716 -9.30 -6.91 -11.29
N THR A 717 -8.38 -7.59 -11.96
CA THR A 717 -8.01 -8.99 -11.64
C THR A 717 -7.36 -9.10 -10.26
N GLY A 718 -6.52 -8.13 -9.88
CA GLY A 718 -5.95 -8.05 -8.53
C GLY A 718 -7.01 -7.79 -7.48
N SER A 719 -8.02 -6.95 -7.79
CA SER A 719 -9.16 -6.70 -6.90
C SER A 719 -10.03 -7.95 -6.70
N ILE A 720 -10.23 -8.76 -7.74
CA ILE A 720 -10.93 -10.06 -7.63
C ILE A 720 -10.17 -10.98 -6.66
N SER A 721 -8.84 -11.11 -6.85
CA SER A 721 -7.99 -11.91 -5.96
C SER A 721 -8.02 -11.41 -4.51
N SER A 722 -8.00 -10.09 -4.31
CA SER A 722 -8.13 -9.48 -2.98
C SER A 722 -9.45 -9.81 -2.27
N GLY A 723 -10.49 -10.20 -3.02
CA GLY A 723 -11.76 -10.77 -2.55
C GLY A 723 -11.60 -11.84 -1.46
N TYR A 724 -10.51 -12.59 -1.54
CA TYR A 724 -10.26 -13.78 -0.73
C TYR A 724 -9.54 -13.50 0.59
N ALA A 725 -8.96 -12.30 0.76
CA ALA A 725 -8.06 -11.99 1.88
C ALA A 725 -8.71 -11.12 2.98
N GLY A 726 -8.42 -11.47 4.24
CA GLY A 726 -8.72 -10.67 5.43
C GLY A 726 -10.19 -10.61 5.81
N ALA A 727 -10.51 -9.76 6.79
CA ALA A 727 -11.89 -9.40 7.11
C ALA A 727 -12.45 -8.47 6.02
N THR A 728 -13.69 -8.71 5.61
CA THR A 728 -14.31 -8.07 4.43
C THR A 728 -15.38 -7.04 4.80
N ALA A 729 -15.79 -6.97 6.07
CA ALA A 729 -16.88 -6.11 6.54
C ALA A 729 -16.69 -4.60 6.27
N GLY A 730 -15.45 -4.10 6.20
CA GLY A 730 -15.16 -2.69 5.95
C GLY A 730 -15.38 -2.21 4.50
N ARG A 731 -15.46 -3.14 3.55
CA ARG A 731 -15.36 -2.81 2.10
C ARG A 731 -16.52 -1.97 1.59
N PHE A 732 -17.75 -2.26 2.02
CA PHE A 732 -18.92 -1.54 1.54
C PHE A 732 -18.89 -0.06 1.96
N VAL A 733 -18.59 0.20 3.23
CA VAL A 733 -18.46 1.57 3.75
C VAL A 733 -17.25 2.28 3.15
N ASN A 734 -16.13 1.58 2.96
CA ASN A 734 -14.96 2.11 2.24
C ASN A 734 -15.36 2.62 0.84
N ILE A 735 -16.08 1.82 0.06
CA ILE A 735 -16.56 2.20 -1.28
C ILE A 735 -17.45 3.46 -1.23
N ILE A 736 -18.37 3.55 -0.27
CA ILE A 736 -19.23 4.72 -0.11
C ILE A 736 -18.42 5.98 0.21
N ILE A 737 -17.51 5.90 1.18
CA ILE A 737 -16.65 7.04 1.55
C ILE A 737 -15.75 7.43 0.37
N GLY A 738 -15.24 6.44 -0.36
CA GLY A 738 -14.44 6.64 -1.55
C GLY A 738 -15.18 7.45 -2.62
N LEU A 739 -16.39 7.01 -2.98
CA LEU A 739 -17.24 7.74 -3.94
C LEU A 739 -17.64 9.12 -3.42
N MET A 740 -17.93 9.27 -2.13
CA MET A 740 -18.26 10.56 -1.53
C MET A 740 -17.08 11.54 -1.57
N SER A 741 -15.86 11.07 -1.32
CA SER A 741 -14.65 11.89 -1.38
C SER A 741 -14.26 12.20 -2.84
N GLN A 742 -14.09 11.17 -3.65
CA GLN A 742 -13.43 11.27 -4.95
C GLN A 742 -14.38 11.65 -6.09
N PHE A 743 -15.66 11.27 -6.01
CA PHE A 743 -16.66 11.69 -6.99
C PHE A 743 -17.41 12.93 -6.53
N TYR A 744 -18.03 12.89 -5.34
CA TYR A 744 -18.88 13.99 -4.89
C TYR A 744 -18.09 15.22 -4.43
N ALA A 745 -17.16 15.09 -3.47
CA ALA A 745 -16.45 16.24 -2.94
C ALA A 745 -15.53 16.88 -4.00
N ARG A 746 -14.83 16.07 -4.81
CA ARG A 746 -13.96 16.59 -5.88
C ARG A 746 -14.74 17.35 -6.96
N ARG A 747 -15.98 16.96 -7.29
CA ARG A 747 -16.80 17.60 -8.35
C ARG A 747 -17.67 18.75 -7.85
N TYR A 748 -18.28 18.62 -6.68
CA TYR A 748 -19.27 19.58 -6.17
C TYR A 748 -18.75 20.47 -5.04
N ARG A 749 -17.63 20.11 -4.39
CA ARG A 749 -17.02 20.87 -3.28
C ARG A 749 -15.47 20.90 -3.38
N PRO A 750 -14.90 21.36 -4.51
CA PRO A 750 -13.45 21.27 -4.76
C PRO A 750 -12.60 22.02 -3.72
N GLU A 751 -13.05 23.16 -3.22
CA GLU A 751 -12.35 23.92 -2.17
C GLU A 751 -12.23 23.13 -0.86
N TRP A 752 -13.30 22.44 -0.46
CA TRP A 752 -13.27 21.59 0.72
C TRP A 752 -12.36 20.38 0.50
N PHE A 753 -12.40 19.78 -0.69
CA PHE A 753 -11.56 18.65 -1.03
C PHE A 753 -10.07 19.00 -0.89
N LYS A 754 -9.64 20.08 -1.54
CA LYS A 754 -8.24 20.56 -1.47
C LYS A 754 -7.81 20.88 -0.04
N LYS A 755 -8.66 21.57 0.73
CA LYS A 755 -8.30 22.04 2.06
C LYS A 755 -8.33 20.93 3.12
N TYR A 756 -9.32 20.03 3.10
CA TYR A 756 -9.60 19.15 4.24
C TYR A 756 -9.58 17.65 3.93
N ASN A 757 -9.64 17.20 2.68
CA ASN A 757 -9.81 15.78 2.37
C ASN A 757 -8.65 14.91 2.86
N TYR A 758 -7.42 15.26 2.46
CA TYR A 758 -6.22 14.52 2.88
C TYR A 758 -5.92 14.68 4.38
N VAL A 759 -6.21 15.86 4.94
CA VAL A 759 -6.13 16.12 6.39
C VAL A 759 -7.12 15.25 7.17
N CYS A 760 -8.33 15.05 6.63
CA CYS A 760 -9.34 14.17 7.21
C CYS A 760 -8.83 12.72 7.23
N SER A 761 -8.32 12.22 6.10
CA SER A 761 -7.70 10.88 6.03
C SER A 761 -6.63 10.73 7.12
N ALA A 762 -5.69 11.67 7.18
CA ALA A 762 -4.60 11.64 8.15
C ALA A 762 -5.09 11.66 9.60
N ALA A 763 -6.14 12.45 9.89
CA ALA A 763 -6.72 12.56 11.23
C ALA A 763 -7.43 11.28 11.67
N LEU A 764 -8.22 10.67 10.79
CA LEU A 764 -8.97 9.45 11.11
C LEU A 764 -8.03 8.25 11.28
N ASP A 765 -7.09 8.09 10.36
CA ASP A 765 -6.06 7.03 10.42
C ASP A 765 -5.19 7.19 11.67
N GLY A 766 -4.67 8.40 11.92
CA GLY A 766 -3.85 8.67 13.11
C GLY A 766 -4.61 8.49 14.42
N GLY A 767 -5.85 8.99 14.50
CA GLY A 767 -6.68 8.91 15.71
C GLY A 767 -7.06 7.48 16.09
N ALA A 768 -7.51 6.70 15.09
CA ALA A 768 -7.85 5.28 15.29
C ALA A 768 -6.62 4.46 15.71
N GLN A 769 -5.48 4.62 15.01
CA GLN A 769 -4.28 3.82 15.27
C GLN A 769 -3.70 4.02 16.67
N ILE A 770 -3.68 5.25 17.19
CA ILE A 770 -3.21 5.51 18.56
C ILE A 770 -4.05 4.74 19.57
N VAL A 771 -5.37 4.79 19.41
CA VAL A 771 -6.28 4.15 20.36
C VAL A 771 -6.23 2.64 20.22
N ILE A 772 -6.19 2.10 19.01
CA ILE A 772 -6.01 0.65 18.80
C ILE A 772 -4.69 0.18 19.41
N LEU A 773 -3.59 0.91 19.26
CA LEU A 773 -2.30 0.57 19.87
C LEU A 773 -2.39 0.55 21.40
N ILE A 774 -2.98 1.59 22.00
CA ILE A 774 -3.19 1.67 23.46
C ILE A 774 -4.08 0.52 23.94
N LEU A 775 -5.20 0.26 23.27
CA LEU A 775 -6.11 -0.83 23.63
C LEU A 775 -5.42 -2.19 23.49
N SER A 776 -4.66 -2.39 22.43
CA SER A 776 -3.94 -3.63 22.19
C SER A 776 -2.93 -3.93 23.29
N ILE A 777 -2.15 -2.91 23.70
CA ILE A 777 -1.13 -3.04 24.74
C ILE A 777 -1.75 -3.26 26.11
N PHE A 778 -2.69 -2.39 26.52
CA PHE A 778 -3.16 -2.35 27.90
C PHE A 778 -4.38 -3.22 28.19
N PHE A 779 -5.18 -3.59 27.19
CA PHE A 779 -6.46 -4.27 27.42
C PHE A 779 -6.60 -5.60 26.64
N GLN A 780 -6.04 -5.71 25.43
CA GLN A 780 -6.26 -6.84 24.53
C GLN A 780 -5.09 -7.83 24.46
N GLY A 781 -4.20 -7.84 25.47
CA GLY A 781 -3.23 -8.93 25.62
C GLY A 781 -1.89 -8.76 24.93
N ALA A 782 -1.52 -7.58 24.40
CA ALA A 782 -0.14 -7.39 23.96
C ALA A 782 0.84 -7.34 25.16
N ALA A 783 0.40 -6.85 26.33
CA ALA A 783 1.18 -6.91 27.58
C ALA A 783 1.02 -8.25 28.37
N GLY A 784 0.41 -9.28 27.77
CA GLY A 784 0.28 -10.61 28.38
C GLY A 784 -0.93 -10.82 29.31
N TYR A 785 -1.72 -9.78 29.59
CA TYR A 785 -3.00 -9.90 30.29
C TYR A 785 -4.15 -9.36 29.42
N THR A 786 -5.32 -9.98 29.52
CA THR A 786 -6.53 -9.53 28.81
C THR A 786 -7.59 -9.10 29.81
N VAL A 787 -8.13 -7.90 29.63
CA VAL A 787 -9.28 -7.43 30.39
C VAL A 787 -10.50 -7.66 29.52
N LYS A 788 -11.34 -8.63 29.90
CA LYS A 788 -12.55 -8.95 29.14
C LYS A 788 -13.66 -7.96 29.51
N PHE A 789 -14.22 -7.31 28.51
CA PHE A 789 -15.44 -6.52 28.69
C PHE A 789 -16.64 -7.48 28.87
N PRO A 790 -17.68 -7.14 29.67
CA PRO A 790 -18.85 -7.98 29.85
C PRO A 790 -19.49 -8.38 28.51
N THR A 791 -20.00 -9.60 28.42
CA THR A 791 -20.69 -10.08 27.22
C THR A 791 -22.12 -9.56 27.17
N TYR A 792 -22.51 -8.97 26.04
CA TYR A 792 -23.87 -8.50 25.76
C TYR A 792 -24.08 -8.40 24.25
N PHE A 793 -25.22 -7.89 23.78
CA PHE A 793 -25.54 -7.89 22.35
C PHE A 793 -24.51 -7.18 21.44
N LEU A 794 -23.78 -6.15 21.90
CA LEU A 794 -22.72 -5.55 21.06
C LEU A 794 -21.33 -6.12 21.36
N ASN A 795 -21.21 -7.04 22.31
CA ASN A 795 -20.00 -7.77 22.64
C ASN A 795 -20.32 -9.26 22.81
N PRO A 796 -20.52 -10.01 21.69
CA PRO A 796 -20.90 -11.40 21.75
C PRO A 796 -19.82 -12.28 22.40
N PRO A 797 -20.19 -13.42 23.00
CA PRO A 797 -19.23 -14.38 23.53
C PRO A 797 -18.36 -14.98 22.41
N SER A 798 -17.18 -15.50 22.75
CA SER A 798 -16.14 -15.96 21.82
C SER A 798 -16.56 -17.06 20.82
N GLY A 799 -17.70 -17.70 21.01
CA GLY A 799 -18.26 -18.72 20.09
C GLY A 799 -19.22 -18.18 19.04
N ILE A 800 -19.56 -16.88 19.07
CA ILE A 800 -20.47 -16.23 18.12
C ILE A 800 -19.67 -15.17 17.34
N PRO A 801 -19.70 -15.19 15.99
CA PRO A 801 -19.11 -14.14 15.17
C PRO A 801 -19.63 -12.75 15.56
N LYS A 802 -18.80 -11.71 15.37
CA LYS A 802 -19.16 -10.34 15.77
C LYS A 802 -20.37 -9.80 14.97
N ASP A 803 -20.60 -10.32 13.77
CA ASP A 803 -21.73 -10.01 12.89
C ASP A 803 -22.94 -10.95 13.06
N TYR A 804 -22.91 -11.84 14.07
CA TYR A 804 -23.96 -12.82 14.37
C TYR A 804 -24.28 -13.80 13.24
N CYS A 805 -23.40 -13.94 12.25
CA CYS A 805 -23.58 -14.92 11.19
C CYS A 805 -23.46 -16.36 11.74
N TYR A 806 -24.14 -17.29 11.07
CA TYR A 806 -24.13 -18.70 11.46
C TYR A 806 -22.84 -19.36 10.99
N MET A 807 -22.09 -19.97 11.91
CA MET A 807 -20.91 -20.77 11.59
C MET A 807 -21.22 -22.25 11.80
N SER A 808 -21.14 -23.05 10.73
CA SER A 808 -21.30 -24.50 10.87
C SER A 808 -20.19 -25.11 11.76
N SER A 809 -20.50 -26.21 12.44
CA SER A 809 -19.65 -26.82 13.48
C SER A 809 -18.27 -27.30 13.02
N GLY A 810 -17.96 -27.25 11.71
CA GLY A 810 -16.62 -27.50 11.15
C GLY A 810 -15.77 -26.26 10.87
N MET A 811 -16.35 -25.06 10.89
CA MET A 811 -15.65 -23.78 10.69
C MET A 811 -15.48 -22.98 11.99
N GLY A 812 -16.35 -23.19 12.98
CA GLY A 812 -16.39 -22.39 14.22
C GLY A 812 -15.90 -23.09 15.49
N LYS A 813 -15.60 -24.39 15.46
CA LYS A 813 -14.98 -25.08 16.61
C LYS A 813 -13.46 -25.14 16.39
N GLY A 814 -12.77 -24.10 16.83
CA GLY A 814 -11.51 -24.39 17.51
C GLY A 814 -11.85 -25.35 18.64
N ASN A 815 -11.23 -26.54 18.66
CA ASN A 815 -11.40 -27.55 19.70
C ASN A 815 -11.12 -26.94 21.08
N SER A 816 -12.15 -26.36 21.69
CA SER A 816 -12.30 -26.24 23.12
C SER A 816 -12.77 -27.61 23.59
N HIS A 817 -11.81 -28.52 23.72
CA HIS A 817 -11.99 -29.58 24.70
C HIS A 817 -11.93 -28.89 26.07
N GLU A 818 -12.97 -29.14 26.86
CA GLU A 818 -13.04 -28.83 28.28
C GLU A 818 -11.71 -29.19 28.95
N ASP A 819 -11.08 -28.19 29.57
CA ASP A 819 -10.55 -28.23 30.93
C ASP A 819 -10.25 -26.80 31.42
#